data_AF-A0A947HUW0-F1
#
_entry.id   AF-A0A947HUW0-F1
#
_cell.length_a   1.000
_cell.length_b   1.000
_cell.length_c   1.000
_cell.angle_alpha   90.00
_cell.angle_beta   90.00
_cell.angle_gamma   90.00
#
_symmetry.space_group_name_H-M   'P 1'
#
loop_
_entity.id
_entity.type
_entity.pdbx_description
1 polymer ?
#
loop_
_entity_poly.entity_id
_entity_poly.type
_entity_poly.pdbx_seq_one_letter_code
_entity_poly.pdbx_strand_id
1 'polypeptide(L)'
;MRRPSARIDWSPSQTTPERPPVPWVRYGFSAACFTVAVVLLATIDYSDRGRYFDPVRTYASNVLPGAEGEHDLARLKILTRCLGYVRSNYVDPARTNAAEMLLAALDNVERTVPELLAVPEKDSSGQLVGVEVRVGKLSKSFDLRKVTDLYKLSWKLLDIFNFVTPALDGTSVDSRTIEYAAVNGMLHTLDPHSLLLTPSVYREMKTGTSGQFGGLGIVLGTREGKLMVESVMEGSPAQRAGIASGDIIAQIEAESTVNMSLSDAVERLRGTPGTAVVIWIDRRAFTEPRRFRIVRENITLASVTSERLPGGIGYARIKNFQQSSGEDLKAALERLYAQQRADDGSGLRGFVLDLRDNPGGLLDQAIEVSDLFVSDGVIVTTVGSGSRVREERVATRGGTYADLPLIVLVNGGSASASEIVAGALKNQNRALILGERTFGKGSVQVLYDIDNIALKLTIAQYLTPGDESIQGVGIAPNIELVPLAATKEWIHLSGDEPHGEATLANHLDGGAQRRVSKSDVRVHYLYDSDDDVDFGRELARRLLVDRHERAPSTGDEAGSSRSALAHARPTLSAVEQEQMARLEKALGALNVDWSPRTKPESGEPKLEATLTISRGQEMAGGDEPTVELVVKNVGTAPVYQLFGVTESGADAFAGIEMPLGRIPPGETRRWQARASLPKSVLTQHVPVSVRFWTGEAPFGRVDAEGRPPVVAETWVHVRGLPRPRFEYAAFVDDAGGNGDGILNEGETVDVVVTVRNVGDGTAEKTLVTLKNRGSEETYIHQGRTFIPGLGVGKDQTVRFRVEAKEGHPAAGPELDIQITDTVLEERLTHALDLPYLPESGTAFVASPARYASATDEVPVRAGASPSARVVAMVPPRRAFESDGHAGEFARVNLPDGARGFIRRDRLHAPPPDLAVNALAVDHVSAVAQPRIELGEGLALDTVGTSIVLEGRALFPNIDRGDSPDVYVFRDQDKVFFDRQAIEGRDVMTFRAEVPLARGLNELVVYARAGRDLHAKHRLLVYRR
;
A
#
# COMPACT_ATOMS: atom_id res chain seq x y z
N MET A 1 68.89 10.24 39.16
CA MET A 1 69.22 9.29 40.27
C MET A 1 68.26 9.58 41.43
N ARG A 2 67.82 8.65 42.29
CA ARG A 2 67.87 7.18 42.33
C ARG A 2 66.70 6.65 43.21
N ARG A 3 66.41 5.34 43.14
CA ARG A 3 65.45 4.53 43.96
C ARG A 3 66.06 4.18 45.36
N PRO A 4 65.39 3.51 46.36
CA PRO A 4 64.55 2.28 46.21
C PRO A 4 63.38 2.05 47.23
N SER A 5 62.96 0.77 47.35
CA SER A 5 61.77 0.12 47.97
C SER A 5 62.00 -0.44 49.41
N ALA A 6 61.15 -1.22 50.12
CA ALA A 6 60.03 -2.13 49.77
C ALA A 6 58.98 -2.38 50.91
N ARG A 7 58.06 -3.36 50.73
CA ARG A 7 56.86 -3.68 51.59
C ARG A 7 57.06 -4.80 52.63
N ILE A 8 56.18 -4.84 53.65
CA ILE A 8 55.75 -6.01 54.48
C ILE A 8 54.22 -5.89 54.75
N ASP A 9 53.53 -6.98 55.13
CA ASP A 9 52.05 -7.09 55.34
C ASP A 9 51.69 -7.96 56.59
N TRP A 10 50.50 -7.84 57.21
CA TRP A 10 50.10 -8.50 58.50
C TRP A 10 48.56 -8.68 58.72
N SER A 11 48.16 -9.45 59.76
CA SER A 11 46.75 -9.84 60.14
C SER A 11 46.61 -10.08 61.68
N PRO A 12 45.59 -10.73 62.31
CA PRO A 12 44.10 -10.83 62.16
C PRO A 12 43.29 -10.63 63.51
N SER A 13 41.99 -11.02 63.58
CA SER A 13 41.23 -11.65 64.74
C SER A 13 39.93 -11.03 65.38
N GLN A 14 38.89 -11.90 65.54
CA GLN A 14 37.81 -12.10 66.59
C GLN A 14 36.77 -10.98 66.95
N THR A 15 35.62 -11.14 67.68
CA THR A 15 35.01 -12.21 68.56
C THR A 15 33.43 -12.23 68.56
N THR A 16 32.73 -12.79 69.59
CA THR A 16 31.24 -13.00 69.81
C THR A 16 30.86 -12.77 71.32
N PRO A 17 29.65 -13.04 71.95
CA PRO A 17 28.33 -13.68 71.63
C PRO A 17 27.08 -12.73 71.93
N GLU A 18 25.85 -13.01 72.45
CA GLU A 18 25.06 -14.15 73.04
C GLU A 18 23.49 -13.90 73.08
N ARG A 19 22.64 -14.73 73.75
CA ARG A 19 21.14 -14.64 73.89
C ARG A 19 20.52 -15.58 74.97
N PRO A 20 19.32 -15.28 75.56
CA PRO A 20 18.33 -16.33 75.96
C PRO A 20 16.81 -15.93 75.70
N PRO A 21 15.73 -16.58 76.23
CA PRO A 21 15.06 -17.71 75.53
C PRO A 21 13.48 -17.85 75.54
N VAL A 22 12.94 -18.66 74.59
CA VAL A 22 11.85 -19.72 74.63
C VAL A 22 10.59 -19.52 75.53
N PRO A 23 9.31 -19.79 75.10
CA PRO A 23 8.78 -20.80 74.14
C PRO A 23 7.82 -20.25 73.03
N TRP A 24 7.18 -20.99 72.09
CA TRP A 24 6.98 -22.42 71.69
C TRP A 24 5.64 -23.15 71.99
N VAL A 25 5.31 -24.15 71.13
CA VAL A 25 4.11 -25.05 71.06
C VAL A 25 2.85 -24.39 70.43
N ARG A 26 2.02 -24.98 69.53
CA ARG A 26 1.98 -26.10 68.52
C ARG A 26 0.78 -25.79 67.57
N TYR A 27 0.43 -26.43 66.44
CA TYR A 27 0.72 -27.69 65.69
C TYR A 27 0.87 -27.35 64.17
N GLY A 28 1.12 -28.23 63.19
CA GLY A 28 1.52 -29.63 63.14
C GLY A 28 1.31 -30.21 61.71
N PHE A 29 2.38 -30.67 61.05
CA PHE A 29 2.39 -31.09 59.63
C PHE A 29 3.42 -32.21 59.40
N SER A 30 3.18 -33.09 58.41
CA SER A 30 4.16 -34.06 57.89
C SER A 30 4.08 -34.08 56.34
N ALA A 31 5.10 -33.87 55.51
CA ALA A 31 6.56 -34.12 55.54
C ALA A 31 6.98 -35.38 54.73
N ALA A 32 7.27 -35.18 53.44
CA ALA A 32 8.11 -36.07 52.62
C ALA A 32 8.59 -35.33 51.34
N CYS A 33 9.84 -34.85 51.33
CA CYS A 33 10.71 -34.62 50.15
C CYS A 33 11.94 -33.81 50.59
N PHE A 34 13.07 -34.48 50.84
CA PHE A 34 14.34 -33.81 51.15
C PHE A 34 15.55 -34.64 50.72
N THR A 35 15.97 -34.48 49.46
CA THR A 35 17.23 -35.00 48.91
C THR A 35 17.70 -34.10 47.78
N VAL A 36 19.01 -34.04 47.53
CA VAL A 36 19.67 -33.20 46.52
C VAL A 36 19.60 -31.69 46.78
N ALA A 37 20.11 -31.27 47.93
CA ALA A 37 20.66 -29.93 48.14
C ALA A 37 22.00 -30.04 48.89
N VAL A 38 23.13 -29.84 48.18
CA VAL A 38 24.49 -29.60 48.73
C VAL A 38 25.57 -29.37 47.64
N VAL A 39 25.35 -29.80 46.39
CA VAL A 39 26.41 -29.84 45.34
C VAL A 39 26.54 -28.54 44.50
N LEU A 40 25.65 -27.55 44.66
CA LEU A 40 25.59 -26.35 43.80
C LEU A 40 25.94 -25.03 44.51
N LEU A 41 27.10 -24.98 45.18
CA LEU A 41 27.67 -23.75 45.75
C LEU A 41 29.21 -23.66 45.60
N ALA A 42 29.76 -23.97 44.41
CA ALA A 42 31.20 -23.81 44.14
C ALA A 42 31.61 -23.61 42.66
N THR A 43 30.86 -22.88 41.84
CA THR A 43 31.39 -22.15 40.65
C THR A 43 30.37 -21.12 40.19
N ILE A 44 30.66 -19.83 40.35
CA ILE A 44 30.04 -18.75 39.58
C ILE A 44 31.02 -18.39 38.49
N ASP A 45 30.58 -18.44 37.23
CA ASP A 45 31.24 -17.78 36.10
C ASP A 45 30.17 -17.13 35.21
N TYR A 46 30.55 -16.12 34.43
CA TYR A 46 29.70 -14.96 34.18
C TYR A 46 29.28 -14.83 32.70
N SER A 47 28.25 -15.58 32.26
CA SER A 47 27.76 -15.49 30.88
C SER A 47 26.22 -15.65 30.70
N ASP A 48 25.54 -14.51 30.73
CA ASP A 48 24.45 -14.07 29.81
C ASP A 48 23.16 -14.90 29.59
N ARG A 49 22.08 -14.19 29.20
CA ARG A 49 20.75 -14.64 28.72
C ARG A 49 19.89 -15.42 29.71
N GLY A 50 19.24 -14.66 30.60
CA GLY A 50 18.26 -15.17 31.56
C GLY A 50 17.05 -15.85 30.92
N ARG A 51 16.77 -17.10 31.35
CA ARG A 51 15.52 -17.80 31.05
C ARG A 51 14.42 -17.34 32.01
N TYR A 52 13.46 -16.56 31.52
CA TYR A 52 12.22 -16.31 32.26
C TYR A 52 11.38 -17.59 32.35
N PHE A 53 10.69 -17.76 33.48
CA PHE A 53 9.91 -18.96 33.80
C PHE A 53 8.51 -18.84 33.18
N ASP A 54 8.28 -19.52 32.05
CA ASP A 54 7.04 -19.43 31.27
C ASP A 54 5.96 -20.44 31.74
N PRO A 55 4.81 -19.99 32.27
CA PRO A 55 3.69 -20.87 32.62
C PRO A 55 2.98 -21.48 31.40
N VAL A 56 2.99 -20.79 30.25
CA VAL A 56 2.24 -21.18 29.04
C VAL A 56 2.82 -22.45 28.44
N ARG A 57 4.15 -22.59 28.45
CA ARG A 57 4.87 -23.78 27.97
C ARG A 57 4.39 -25.10 28.60
N THR A 58 3.87 -25.05 29.83
CA THR A 58 3.44 -26.25 30.58
C THR A 58 2.02 -26.72 30.19
N TYR A 59 1.19 -25.83 29.62
CA TYR A 59 -0.09 -26.23 29.02
C TYR A 59 0.05 -26.58 27.52
N ALA A 60 0.99 -25.95 26.82
CA ALA A 60 1.22 -26.18 25.39
C ALA A 60 2.02 -27.45 25.04
N SER A 61 2.50 -28.23 26.03
CA SER A 61 3.44 -29.35 25.82
C SER A 61 2.81 -30.75 25.75
N ASN A 62 1.52 -30.91 26.06
CA ASN A 62 0.86 -32.22 26.09
C ASN A 62 0.09 -32.61 24.80
N VAL A 63 0.28 -31.89 23.69
CA VAL A 63 -0.31 -32.22 22.37
C VAL A 63 0.70 -32.01 21.24
N LEU A 64 1.52 -33.04 20.97
CA LEU A 64 2.49 -33.14 19.87
C LEU A 64 2.72 -34.62 19.53
N PRO A 65 3.25 -35.00 18.34
CA PRO A 65 3.43 -34.23 17.10
C PRO A 65 2.75 -34.92 15.87
N GLY A 66 2.78 -34.27 14.69
CA GLY A 66 2.67 -34.97 13.40
C GLY A 66 1.89 -34.27 12.30
N ALA A 67 2.34 -34.49 11.06
CA ALA A 67 1.78 -34.08 9.77
C ALA A 67 1.66 -32.57 9.46
N GLU A 68 2.01 -32.22 8.23
CA GLU A 68 1.55 -31.00 7.56
C GLU A 68 0.11 -31.28 7.09
N GLY A 69 -0.86 -30.55 7.66
CA GLY A 69 -2.28 -30.70 7.36
C GLY A 69 -2.99 -29.35 7.32
N GLU A 70 -4.29 -29.39 7.01
CA GLU A 70 -5.11 -28.19 6.89
C GLU A 70 -5.15 -27.36 8.19
N HIS A 71 -5.31 -26.05 8.03
CA HIS A 71 -5.19 -25.10 9.14
C HIS A 71 -6.49 -25.01 9.94
N ASP A 72 -6.53 -25.71 11.07
CA ASP A 72 -7.71 -25.85 11.93
C ASP A 72 -8.09 -24.54 12.67
N LEU A 73 -9.11 -23.85 12.16
CA LEU A 73 -9.70 -22.64 12.77
C LEU A 73 -10.26 -22.88 14.18
N ALA A 74 -10.62 -24.10 14.56
CA ALA A 74 -11.13 -24.39 15.90
C ALA A 74 -10.02 -24.40 16.98
N ARG A 75 -8.74 -24.19 16.60
CA ARG A 75 -7.60 -24.13 17.53
C ARG A 75 -7.07 -22.73 17.79
N LEU A 76 -7.31 -21.77 16.89
CA LEU A 76 -6.89 -20.36 17.03
C LEU A 76 -5.46 -20.19 17.59
N LYS A 77 -4.52 -20.99 17.05
CA LYS A 77 -3.14 -21.12 17.54
C LYS A 77 -2.36 -19.80 17.47
N ILE A 78 -2.61 -19.03 16.42
CA ILE A 78 -1.85 -17.81 16.09
C ILE A 78 -2.47 -16.64 16.88
N LEU A 79 -3.80 -16.55 16.90
CA LEU A 79 -4.55 -15.64 17.76
C LEU A 79 -4.14 -15.78 19.23
N THR A 80 -4.13 -17.00 19.76
CA THR A 80 -3.86 -17.25 21.19
C THR A 80 -2.43 -16.83 21.58
N ARG A 81 -1.46 -17.05 20.67
CA ARG A 81 -0.09 -16.52 20.83
C ARG A 81 -0.07 -14.99 20.78
N CYS A 82 -0.74 -14.37 19.80
CA CYS A 82 -0.75 -12.92 19.63
C CYS A 82 -1.43 -12.19 20.80
N LEU A 83 -2.60 -12.63 21.25
CA LEU A 83 -3.28 -12.07 22.43
C LEU A 83 -2.44 -12.25 23.71
N GLY A 84 -1.67 -13.35 23.80
CA GLY A 84 -0.70 -13.58 24.87
C GLY A 84 0.39 -12.50 24.91
N TYR A 85 0.96 -12.14 23.75
CA TYR A 85 1.95 -11.06 23.65
C TYR A 85 1.34 -9.67 23.86
N VAL A 86 0.19 -9.36 23.26
CA VAL A 86 -0.53 -8.09 23.44
C VAL A 86 -0.79 -7.83 24.93
N ARG A 87 -1.40 -8.79 25.64
CA ARG A 87 -1.72 -8.69 27.08
C ARG A 87 -0.49 -8.47 27.97
N SER A 88 0.68 -8.98 27.55
CA SER A 88 1.88 -9.01 28.39
C SER A 88 2.83 -7.84 28.11
N ASN A 89 2.89 -7.39 26.86
CA ASN A 89 3.97 -6.55 26.35
C ASN A 89 3.49 -5.28 25.62
N TYR A 90 2.20 -5.13 25.29
CA TYR A 90 1.73 -3.96 24.54
C TYR A 90 1.92 -2.66 25.33
N VAL A 91 2.32 -1.59 24.63
CA VAL A 91 2.73 -0.33 25.28
C VAL A 91 1.62 0.31 26.12
N ASP A 92 0.38 0.32 25.63
CA ASP A 92 -0.78 0.94 26.28
C ASP A 92 -1.93 -0.05 26.54
N PRO A 93 -1.95 -0.73 27.70
CA PRO A 93 -3.04 -1.62 28.11
C PRO A 93 -4.42 -0.95 28.25
N ALA A 94 -4.54 0.38 28.25
CA ALA A 94 -5.85 1.03 28.27
C ALA A 94 -6.58 0.93 26.93
N ARG A 95 -5.85 0.80 25.81
CA ARG A 95 -6.39 0.65 24.45
C ARG A 95 -6.87 -0.76 24.09
N THR A 96 -6.65 -1.77 24.94
CA THR A 96 -7.08 -3.16 24.65
C THR A 96 -8.56 -3.39 24.96
N ASN A 97 -9.47 -2.72 24.25
CA ASN A 97 -10.91 -2.93 24.39
C ASN A 97 -11.34 -4.24 23.73
N ALA A 98 -11.57 -5.27 24.55
CA ALA A 98 -11.83 -6.62 24.09
C ALA A 98 -13.07 -6.79 23.19
N ALA A 99 -14.10 -5.93 23.32
CA ALA A 99 -15.31 -6.01 22.50
C ALA A 99 -15.15 -5.32 21.14
N GLU A 100 -14.49 -4.16 21.10
CA GLU A 100 -14.17 -3.44 19.86
C GLU A 100 -13.11 -4.17 19.03
N MET A 101 -12.07 -4.71 19.69
CA MET A 101 -11.09 -5.61 19.08
C MET A 101 -11.78 -6.82 18.42
N LEU A 102 -12.79 -7.42 19.07
CA LEU A 102 -13.53 -8.55 18.49
C LEU A 102 -14.33 -8.13 17.25
N LEU A 103 -15.02 -6.98 17.30
CA LEU A 103 -15.78 -6.48 16.16
C LEU A 103 -14.84 -6.21 14.97
N ALA A 104 -13.75 -5.47 15.17
CA ALA A 104 -12.76 -5.21 14.13
C ALA A 104 -12.10 -6.49 13.57
N ALA A 105 -12.02 -7.57 14.36
CA ALA A 105 -11.62 -8.89 13.86
C ALA A 105 -12.59 -9.41 12.79
N LEU A 106 -13.90 -9.31 13.06
CA LEU A 106 -14.95 -9.75 12.16
C LEU A 106 -15.03 -8.85 10.93
N ASP A 107 -14.99 -7.54 11.10
CA ASP A 107 -15.00 -6.55 10.01
C ASP A 107 -13.86 -6.79 9.00
N ASN A 108 -12.69 -7.23 9.47
CA ASN A 108 -11.54 -7.51 8.62
C ASN A 108 -11.57 -8.94 8.02
N VAL A 109 -12.18 -9.91 8.71
CA VAL A 109 -12.54 -11.23 8.13
C VAL A 109 -13.61 -11.05 7.04
N GLU A 110 -14.57 -10.16 7.23
CA GLU A 110 -15.69 -9.86 6.33
C GLU A 110 -15.24 -9.26 4.97
N ARG A 111 -14.12 -8.54 4.96
CA ARG A 111 -13.41 -8.10 3.75
C ARG A 111 -12.68 -9.24 3.03
N THR A 112 -12.42 -10.36 3.72
CA THR A 112 -11.67 -11.52 3.24
C THR A 112 -12.58 -12.69 2.85
N VAL A 113 -13.75 -12.80 3.49
CA VAL A 113 -14.77 -13.83 3.31
C VAL A 113 -16.05 -13.16 2.78
N PRO A 114 -16.29 -13.17 1.45
CA PRO A 114 -17.45 -12.50 0.87
C PRO A 114 -18.78 -12.92 1.49
N GLU A 115 -18.89 -14.20 1.83
CA GLU A 115 -20.08 -14.86 2.40
C GLU A 115 -20.43 -14.46 3.83
N LEU A 116 -19.51 -13.84 4.57
CA LEU A 116 -19.67 -13.47 5.99
C LEU A 116 -20.07 -12.00 6.13
N LEU A 117 -21.04 -11.71 7.00
CA LEU A 117 -21.46 -10.35 7.39
C LEU A 117 -21.63 -10.28 8.92
N ALA A 118 -21.02 -9.30 9.57
CA ALA A 118 -21.06 -9.07 11.00
C ALA A 118 -21.79 -7.75 11.33
N VAL A 119 -23.05 -7.85 11.78
CA VAL A 119 -23.86 -6.66 12.10
C VAL A 119 -23.76 -6.35 13.60
N PRO A 120 -23.14 -5.21 14.01
CA PRO A 120 -23.00 -4.88 15.43
C PRO A 120 -24.35 -4.53 16.08
N GLU A 121 -24.75 -5.28 17.10
CA GLU A 121 -25.96 -5.04 17.88
C GLU A 121 -25.67 -3.98 18.96
N LYS A 122 -26.35 -2.83 18.88
CA LYS A 122 -26.25 -1.72 19.84
C LYS A 122 -27.55 -1.49 20.60
N ASP A 123 -27.43 -1.06 21.85
CA ASP A 123 -28.59 -0.70 22.68
C ASP A 123 -29.09 0.74 22.43
N SER A 124 -30.13 1.16 23.17
CA SER A 124 -30.73 2.50 23.05
C SER A 124 -29.83 3.66 23.52
N SER A 125 -28.64 3.38 24.08
CA SER A 125 -27.59 4.37 24.35
C SER A 125 -26.49 4.40 23.28
N GLY A 126 -26.52 3.46 22.32
CA GLY A 126 -25.48 3.25 21.32
C GLY A 126 -24.34 2.34 21.78
N GLN A 127 -24.41 1.75 22.97
CA GLN A 127 -23.40 0.81 23.47
C GLN A 127 -23.48 -0.52 22.72
N LEU A 128 -22.32 -1.06 22.31
CA LEU A 128 -22.20 -2.38 21.70
C LEU A 128 -22.57 -3.46 22.72
N VAL A 129 -23.61 -4.24 22.43
CA VAL A 129 -24.12 -5.32 23.30
C VAL A 129 -23.99 -6.71 22.67
N GLY A 130 -23.90 -6.80 21.35
CA GLY A 130 -23.78 -8.06 20.63
C GLY A 130 -23.27 -7.87 19.20
N VAL A 131 -23.22 -8.97 18.46
CA VAL A 131 -22.99 -8.98 17.01
C VAL A 131 -23.80 -10.11 16.38
N GLU A 132 -24.58 -9.82 15.36
CA GLU A 132 -25.23 -10.82 14.52
C GLU A 132 -24.25 -11.23 13.42
N VAL A 133 -23.76 -12.48 13.47
CA VAL A 133 -22.89 -13.01 12.41
C VAL A 133 -23.75 -13.84 11.46
N ARG A 134 -23.74 -13.45 10.19
CA ARG A 134 -24.43 -14.11 9.08
C ARG A 134 -23.40 -14.77 8.17
N VAL A 135 -23.68 -16.00 7.71
CA VAL A 135 -22.91 -16.68 6.67
C VAL A 135 -23.89 -17.34 5.70
N GLY A 136 -23.99 -16.81 4.48
CA GLY A 136 -25.02 -17.24 3.53
C GLY A 136 -26.44 -17.07 4.10
N LYS A 137 -27.16 -18.18 4.27
CA LYS A 137 -28.52 -18.21 4.86
C LYS A 137 -28.54 -18.48 6.37
N LEU A 138 -27.38 -18.71 7.01
CA LEU A 138 -27.28 -18.95 8.45
C LEU A 138 -27.04 -17.62 9.17
N SER A 139 -27.68 -17.42 10.31
CA SER A 139 -27.44 -16.29 11.22
C SER A 139 -27.43 -16.75 12.68
N LYS A 140 -26.58 -16.12 13.50
CA LYS A 140 -26.52 -16.31 14.95
C LYS A 140 -26.07 -15.00 15.61
N SER A 141 -26.86 -14.49 16.57
CA SER A 141 -26.46 -13.38 17.44
C SER A 141 -25.54 -13.85 18.58
N PHE A 142 -24.53 -13.04 18.88
CA PHE A 142 -23.50 -13.33 19.87
C PHE A 142 -23.40 -12.20 20.91
N ASP A 143 -23.76 -12.50 22.17
CA ASP A 143 -23.66 -11.56 23.30
C ASP A 143 -22.20 -11.14 23.56
N LEU A 144 -21.93 -9.83 23.40
CA LEU A 144 -20.61 -9.22 23.62
C LEU A 144 -20.49 -8.52 24.98
N ARG A 145 -21.57 -8.33 25.75
CA ARG A 145 -21.53 -7.65 27.07
C ARG A 145 -20.63 -8.34 28.10
N LYS A 146 -20.29 -9.60 27.86
CA LYS A 146 -19.38 -10.40 28.70
C LYS A 146 -17.93 -10.37 28.20
N VAL A 147 -17.65 -9.91 26.97
CA VAL A 147 -16.31 -9.82 26.37
C VAL A 147 -15.57 -8.62 26.96
N THR A 148 -15.07 -8.84 28.18
CA THR A 148 -14.52 -7.81 29.08
C THR A 148 -13.00 -7.91 29.24
N ASP A 149 -12.36 -8.89 28.58
CA ASP A 149 -10.91 -9.07 28.54
C ASP A 149 -10.51 -9.93 27.33
N LEU A 150 -9.22 -9.94 27.00
CA LEU A 150 -8.65 -10.64 25.84
C LEU A 150 -8.78 -12.17 25.90
N TYR A 151 -8.97 -12.77 27.07
CA TYR A 151 -9.22 -14.21 27.19
C TYR A 151 -10.67 -14.53 26.80
N LYS A 152 -11.64 -13.73 27.29
CA LYS A 152 -13.05 -13.84 26.87
C LYS A 152 -13.26 -13.49 25.40
N LEU A 153 -12.44 -12.57 24.84
CA LEU A 153 -12.35 -12.33 23.39
C LEU A 153 -12.03 -13.63 22.66
N SER A 154 -10.91 -14.28 22.99
CA SER A 154 -10.46 -15.51 22.33
C SER A 154 -11.53 -16.62 22.36
N TRP A 155 -12.25 -16.78 23.48
CA TRP A 155 -13.36 -17.74 23.59
C TRP A 155 -14.60 -17.37 22.78
N LYS A 156 -14.93 -16.07 22.67
CA LYS A 156 -16.07 -15.62 21.88
C LYS A 156 -15.79 -15.70 20.38
N LEU A 157 -14.58 -15.36 19.94
CA LEU A 157 -14.18 -15.52 18.55
C LEU A 157 -14.11 -17.01 18.14
N LEU A 158 -13.75 -17.91 19.07
CA LEU A 158 -13.85 -19.36 18.85
C LEU A 158 -15.31 -19.85 18.70
N ASP A 159 -16.23 -19.39 19.54
CA ASP A 159 -17.68 -19.68 19.43
C ASP A 159 -18.28 -19.14 18.11
N ILE A 160 -17.73 -18.04 17.58
CA ILE A 160 -18.09 -17.51 16.26
C ILE A 160 -17.49 -18.38 15.14
N PHE A 161 -16.19 -18.68 15.15
CA PHE A 161 -15.58 -19.47 14.08
C PHE A 161 -16.09 -20.92 14.04
N ASN A 162 -16.42 -21.54 15.18
CA ASN A 162 -17.12 -22.83 15.22
C ASN A 162 -18.53 -22.81 14.59
N PHE A 163 -19.15 -21.63 14.43
CA PHE A 163 -20.39 -21.43 13.68
C PHE A 163 -20.13 -21.09 12.20
N VAL A 164 -19.06 -20.34 11.91
CA VAL A 164 -18.67 -19.93 10.55
C VAL A 164 -18.09 -21.09 9.73
N THR A 165 -17.17 -21.89 10.28
CA THR A 165 -16.41 -22.90 9.51
C THR A 165 -17.31 -23.90 8.77
N PRO A 166 -18.34 -24.53 9.37
CA PRO A 166 -19.23 -25.46 8.66
C PRO A 166 -20.08 -24.81 7.55
N ALA A 167 -20.14 -23.48 7.50
CA ALA A 167 -20.81 -22.70 6.46
C ALA A 167 -19.84 -22.24 5.35
N LEU A 168 -18.53 -22.47 5.51
CA LEU A 168 -17.48 -22.23 4.52
C LEU A 168 -16.92 -23.52 3.91
N ASP A 169 -17.32 -24.70 4.39
CA ASP A 169 -16.96 -26.00 3.81
C ASP A 169 -17.32 -26.03 2.31
N GLY A 170 -16.33 -26.32 1.45
CA GLY A 170 -16.48 -26.30 -0.01
C GLY A 170 -16.27 -24.94 -0.69
N THR A 171 -16.05 -23.86 0.08
CA THR A 171 -15.49 -22.61 -0.48
C THR A 171 -14.01 -22.78 -0.82
N SER A 172 -13.41 -21.77 -1.46
CA SER A 172 -11.96 -21.73 -1.77
C SER A 172 -11.15 -20.88 -0.78
N VAL A 173 -11.73 -20.54 0.37
CA VAL A 173 -11.09 -19.64 1.34
C VAL A 173 -10.20 -20.44 2.29
N ASP A 174 -8.91 -20.14 2.29
CA ASP A 174 -7.96 -20.72 3.24
C ASP A 174 -8.26 -20.27 4.69
N SER A 175 -8.51 -21.25 5.55
CA SER A 175 -8.76 -21.07 6.99
C SER A 175 -7.62 -20.35 7.73
N ARG A 176 -6.37 -20.44 7.26
CA ARG A 176 -5.24 -19.69 7.83
C ARG A 176 -5.33 -18.20 7.51
N THR A 177 -5.71 -17.87 6.28
CA THR A 177 -5.94 -16.48 5.84
C THR A 177 -7.09 -15.81 6.60
N ILE A 178 -8.12 -16.56 7.01
CA ILE A 178 -9.17 -16.08 7.93
C ILE A 178 -8.58 -15.73 9.31
N GLU A 179 -7.75 -16.60 9.90
CA GLU A 179 -7.10 -16.29 11.19
C GLU A 179 -6.18 -15.06 11.09
N TYR A 180 -5.45 -14.90 9.98
CA TYR A 180 -4.63 -13.71 9.72
C TYR A 180 -5.46 -12.43 9.61
N ALA A 181 -6.57 -12.46 8.87
CA ALA A 181 -7.48 -11.33 8.73
C ALA A 181 -8.05 -10.90 10.10
N ALA A 182 -8.48 -11.87 10.91
CA ALA A 182 -8.99 -11.63 12.25
C ALA A 182 -7.94 -10.98 13.18
N VAL A 183 -6.73 -11.53 13.20
CA VAL A 183 -5.63 -11.01 14.04
C VAL A 183 -5.25 -9.58 13.64
N ASN A 184 -5.18 -9.27 12.34
CA ASN A 184 -4.88 -7.89 11.90
C ASN A 184 -6.03 -6.92 12.21
N GLY A 185 -7.29 -7.34 12.08
CA GLY A 185 -8.45 -6.55 12.52
C GLY A 185 -8.36 -6.13 13.99
N MET A 186 -8.01 -7.07 14.88
CA MET A 186 -7.78 -6.79 16.31
C MET A 186 -6.59 -5.85 16.57
N LEU A 187 -5.48 -6.01 15.84
CA LEU A 187 -4.28 -5.22 16.09
C LEU A 187 -4.42 -3.77 15.59
N HIS A 188 -5.18 -3.55 14.52
CA HIS A 188 -5.45 -2.20 14.00
C HIS A 188 -6.23 -1.29 14.98
N THR A 189 -6.92 -1.83 16.00
CA THR A 189 -7.56 -0.99 17.03
C THR A 189 -6.59 -0.50 18.11
N LEU A 190 -5.35 -1.02 18.13
CA LEU A 190 -4.34 -0.67 19.13
C LEU A 190 -3.53 0.54 18.67
N ASP A 191 -2.81 0.37 17.55
CA ASP A 191 -2.05 1.40 16.83
C ASP A 191 -1.82 0.99 15.36
N PRO A 192 -1.45 1.91 14.46
CA PRO A 192 -1.23 1.62 13.03
C PRO A 192 0.10 0.89 12.73
N HIS A 193 0.88 0.49 13.75
CA HIS A 193 2.21 -0.13 13.57
C HIS A 193 2.29 -1.58 14.03
N SER A 194 1.27 -2.04 14.75
CA SER A 194 1.13 -3.39 15.29
C SER A 194 0.32 -4.25 14.32
N LEU A 195 0.93 -5.34 13.82
CA LEU A 195 0.31 -6.24 12.84
C LEU A 195 0.99 -7.61 12.81
N LEU A 196 0.25 -8.62 12.36
CA LEU A 196 0.78 -9.94 12.00
C LEU A 196 1.31 -9.91 10.56
N LEU A 197 2.61 -10.13 10.43
CA LEU A 197 3.33 -10.18 9.15
C LEU A 197 3.18 -11.58 8.55
N THR A 198 2.51 -11.68 7.41
CA THR A 198 2.40 -12.93 6.62
C THR A 198 3.79 -13.37 6.10
N PRO A 199 3.98 -14.62 5.64
CA PRO A 199 5.32 -15.15 5.35
C PRO A 199 6.10 -14.37 4.28
N SER A 200 5.41 -13.79 3.30
CA SER A 200 6.01 -12.91 2.27
C SER A 200 6.40 -11.55 2.84
N VAL A 201 5.48 -10.86 3.53
CA VAL A 201 5.72 -9.54 4.14
C VAL A 201 6.85 -9.60 5.18
N TYR A 202 6.88 -10.66 5.98
CA TYR A 202 7.92 -10.91 6.98
C TYR A 202 9.30 -11.14 6.33
N ARG A 203 9.36 -11.86 5.19
CA ARG A 203 10.58 -12.08 4.41
C ARG A 203 11.09 -10.78 3.78
N GLU A 204 10.20 -9.94 3.23
CA GLU A 204 10.58 -8.64 2.65
C GLU A 204 11.11 -7.70 3.74
N MET A 205 10.45 -7.63 4.89
CA MET A 205 10.88 -6.77 5.99
C MET A 205 12.23 -7.23 6.59
N LYS A 206 12.50 -8.54 6.67
CA LYS A 206 13.84 -9.07 7.01
C LYS A 206 14.90 -8.73 5.96
N THR A 207 14.53 -8.72 4.68
CA THR A 207 15.42 -8.31 3.58
C THR A 207 15.77 -6.81 3.70
N GLY A 208 14.77 -5.95 3.86
CA GLY A 208 14.94 -4.50 3.97
C GLY A 208 15.67 -4.01 5.23
N THR A 209 15.72 -4.81 6.30
CA THR A 209 16.44 -4.47 7.55
C THR A 209 17.84 -5.07 7.63
N SER A 210 18.08 -6.25 7.05
CA SER A 210 19.44 -6.82 6.95
C SER A 210 20.29 -6.16 5.85
N GLY A 211 19.66 -5.53 4.85
CA GLY A 211 20.35 -5.00 3.68
C GLY A 211 20.80 -6.07 2.69
N GLN A 212 20.42 -7.33 2.93
CA GLN A 212 21.00 -8.50 2.29
C GLN A 212 19.92 -9.44 1.77
N PHE A 213 20.12 -10.01 0.58
CA PHE A 213 19.23 -11.02 0.01
C PHE A 213 19.96 -12.01 -0.87
N GLY A 214 19.53 -13.27 -0.84
CA GLY A 214 19.95 -14.24 -1.84
C GLY A 214 19.33 -13.92 -3.20
N GLY A 215 20.16 -13.68 -4.21
CA GLY A 215 19.72 -13.23 -5.54
C GLY A 215 20.87 -13.05 -6.52
N LEU A 216 20.63 -12.26 -7.58
CA LEU A 216 21.54 -12.18 -8.74
C LEU A 216 22.31 -10.85 -8.87
N GLY A 217 21.90 -9.81 -8.14
CA GLY A 217 22.44 -8.45 -8.25
C GLY A 217 21.98 -7.71 -9.51
N ILE A 218 20.68 -7.76 -9.79
CA ILE A 218 20.02 -7.12 -10.95
C ILE A 218 19.00 -6.11 -10.42
N VAL A 219 18.94 -4.92 -11.02
CA VAL A 219 17.82 -3.98 -10.87
C VAL A 219 16.90 -4.13 -12.09
N LEU A 220 15.61 -4.28 -11.83
CA LEU A 220 14.59 -4.58 -12.85
C LEU A 220 13.57 -3.46 -12.97
N GLY A 221 13.15 -3.22 -14.20
CA GLY A 221 12.06 -2.33 -14.57
C GLY A 221 11.12 -2.99 -15.58
N THR A 222 10.06 -2.28 -15.96
CA THR A 222 9.14 -2.72 -17.02
C THR A 222 9.11 -1.68 -18.12
N ARG A 223 9.47 -2.08 -19.35
CA ARG A 223 9.47 -1.21 -20.53
C ARG A 223 8.64 -1.83 -21.63
N GLU A 224 7.70 -1.07 -22.18
CA GLU A 224 6.82 -1.51 -23.29
C GLU A 224 6.07 -2.83 -22.97
N GLY A 225 5.81 -3.09 -21.67
CA GLY A 225 5.17 -4.30 -21.16
C GLY A 225 6.10 -5.51 -20.97
N LYS A 226 7.38 -5.41 -21.31
CA LYS A 226 8.41 -6.45 -21.10
C LYS A 226 9.23 -6.18 -19.83
N LEU A 227 9.66 -7.24 -19.16
CA LEU A 227 10.59 -7.17 -18.02
C LEU A 227 12.02 -6.90 -18.51
N MET A 228 12.64 -5.82 -18.02
CA MET A 228 13.94 -5.33 -18.49
C MET A 228 14.93 -5.15 -17.34
N VAL A 229 16.19 -5.46 -17.59
CA VAL A 229 17.32 -5.14 -16.72
C VAL A 229 17.65 -3.66 -16.87
N GLU A 230 17.39 -2.86 -15.83
CA GLU A 230 17.76 -1.44 -15.80
C GLU A 230 19.26 -1.28 -15.53
N SER A 231 19.78 -2.00 -14.53
CA SER A 231 21.20 -2.04 -14.22
C SER A 231 21.60 -3.36 -13.57
N VAL A 232 22.90 -3.63 -13.57
CA VAL A 232 23.50 -4.83 -12.98
C VAL A 232 24.55 -4.37 -11.97
N MET A 233 24.49 -4.90 -10.76
CA MET A 233 25.39 -4.52 -9.67
C MET A 233 26.81 -5.00 -9.96
N GLU A 234 27.81 -4.18 -9.66
CA GLU A 234 29.21 -4.55 -9.83
C GLU A 234 29.60 -5.71 -8.89
N GLY A 235 30.41 -6.65 -9.38
CA GLY A 235 30.80 -7.84 -8.62
C GLY A 235 29.69 -8.87 -8.41
N SER A 236 28.53 -8.73 -9.07
CA SER A 236 27.38 -9.63 -8.90
C SER A 236 27.46 -10.94 -9.72
N PRO A 237 26.70 -11.97 -9.35
CA PRO A 237 26.50 -13.17 -10.20
C PRO A 237 26.02 -12.84 -11.61
N ALA A 238 25.09 -11.89 -11.75
CA ALA A 238 24.57 -11.48 -13.05
C ALA A 238 25.64 -10.80 -13.93
N GLN A 239 26.47 -9.93 -13.34
CA GLN A 239 27.59 -9.32 -14.07
C GLN A 239 28.58 -10.38 -14.56
N ARG A 240 28.94 -11.35 -13.70
CA ARG A 240 29.80 -12.49 -14.07
C ARG A 240 29.17 -13.40 -15.13
N ALA A 241 27.85 -13.51 -15.17
CA ALA A 241 27.12 -14.27 -16.19
C ALA A 241 26.97 -13.53 -17.54
N GLY A 242 27.40 -12.27 -17.64
CA GLY A 242 27.30 -11.49 -18.89
C GLY A 242 25.92 -10.84 -19.14
N ILE A 243 25.11 -10.72 -18.08
CA ILE A 243 23.87 -9.93 -18.09
C ILE A 243 24.24 -8.43 -18.10
N ALA A 244 23.48 -7.62 -18.83
CA ALA A 244 23.75 -6.20 -19.05
C ALA A 244 22.49 -5.33 -18.91
N SER A 245 22.68 -4.03 -18.70
CA SER A 245 21.61 -3.04 -18.81
C SER A 245 20.99 -3.07 -20.22
N GLY A 246 19.66 -3.01 -20.28
CA GLY A 246 18.87 -3.12 -21.50
C GLY A 246 18.51 -4.55 -21.94
N ASP A 247 18.98 -5.58 -21.22
CA ASP A 247 18.54 -6.96 -21.45
C ASP A 247 17.06 -7.15 -21.13
N ILE A 248 16.35 -7.92 -21.94
CA ILE A 248 14.97 -8.34 -21.67
C ILE A 248 15.02 -9.76 -21.09
N ILE A 249 14.47 -9.96 -19.90
CA ILE A 249 14.27 -11.31 -19.37
C ILE A 249 12.95 -11.81 -19.97
N ALA A 250 12.99 -12.86 -20.78
CA ALA A 250 11.84 -13.45 -21.47
C ALA A 250 11.19 -14.62 -20.71
N GLN A 251 12.00 -15.39 -19.98
CA GLN A 251 11.54 -16.50 -19.13
C GLN A 251 12.39 -16.57 -17.84
N ILE A 252 11.80 -17.08 -16.77
CA ILE A 252 12.45 -17.41 -15.49
C ILE A 252 12.08 -18.85 -15.15
N GLU A 253 13.09 -19.72 -14.98
CA GLU A 253 12.95 -21.19 -15.05
C GLU A 253 12.15 -21.63 -16.29
N ALA A 254 10.93 -22.15 -16.11
CA ALA A 254 10.00 -22.56 -17.18
C ALA A 254 8.92 -21.51 -17.49
N GLU A 255 8.72 -20.52 -16.60
CA GLU A 255 7.67 -19.51 -16.70
C GLU A 255 8.02 -18.38 -17.68
N SER A 256 7.00 -17.90 -18.41
CA SER A 256 7.10 -16.68 -19.21
C SER A 256 7.10 -15.44 -18.32
N THR A 257 7.98 -14.47 -18.59
CA THR A 257 7.86 -13.13 -17.97
C THR A 257 6.78 -12.27 -18.62
N VAL A 258 6.19 -12.73 -19.74
CA VAL A 258 5.07 -12.07 -20.39
C VAL A 258 3.91 -12.00 -19.39
N ASN A 259 3.51 -10.77 -19.05
CA ASN A 259 2.51 -10.41 -18.05
C ASN A 259 2.89 -10.56 -16.57
N MET A 260 4.00 -11.23 -16.24
CA MET A 260 4.53 -11.32 -14.87
C MET A 260 4.70 -9.91 -14.28
N SER A 261 4.33 -9.69 -13.01
CA SER A 261 4.60 -8.41 -12.35
C SER A 261 6.06 -8.29 -11.95
N LEU A 262 6.52 -7.05 -11.73
CA LEU A 262 7.86 -6.79 -11.23
C LEU A 262 8.13 -7.51 -9.89
N SER A 263 7.12 -7.56 -9.02
CA SER A 263 7.12 -8.31 -7.75
C SER A 263 7.26 -9.82 -7.96
N ASP A 264 6.47 -10.41 -8.86
CA ASP A 264 6.49 -11.86 -9.16
C ASP A 264 7.86 -12.32 -9.67
N ALA A 265 8.47 -11.50 -10.53
CA ALA A 265 9.81 -11.73 -11.06
C ALA A 265 10.89 -11.58 -9.98
N VAL A 266 10.78 -10.56 -9.12
CA VAL A 266 11.72 -10.35 -8.00
C VAL A 266 11.65 -11.51 -7.00
N GLU A 267 10.47 -12.04 -6.68
CA GLU A 267 10.36 -13.21 -5.79
C GLU A 267 11.01 -14.46 -6.41
N ARG A 268 10.81 -14.72 -7.71
CA ARG A 268 11.39 -15.87 -8.42
C ARG A 268 12.91 -15.79 -8.59
N LEU A 269 13.46 -14.59 -8.82
CA LEU A 269 14.91 -14.39 -8.99
C LEU A 269 15.66 -14.36 -7.66
N ARG A 270 15.00 -13.92 -6.58
CA ARG A 270 15.48 -14.13 -5.21
C ARG A 270 15.38 -15.61 -4.81
N GLY A 271 16.02 -15.99 -3.71
CA GLY A 271 16.04 -17.36 -3.20
C GLY A 271 17.34 -17.69 -2.47
N THR A 272 17.41 -18.86 -1.81
CA THR A 272 18.54 -19.24 -0.96
C THR A 272 19.90 -19.15 -1.69
N PRO A 273 20.92 -18.47 -1.14
CA PRO A 273 22.27 -18.45 -1.71
C PRO A 273 22.82 -19.87 -1.95
N GLY A 274 23.58 -20.05 -3.03
CA GLY A 274 24.08 -21.34 -3.49
C GLY A 274 23.09 -22.14 -4.35
N THR A 275 21.79 -21.79 -4.37
CA THR A 275 20.85 -22.34 -5.36
C THR A 275 21.08 -21.71 -6.73
N ALA A 276 20.81 -22.44 -7.80
CA ALA A 276 20.79 -21.87 -9.15
C ALA A 276 19.41 -21.29 -9.47
N VAL A 277 19.38 -20.32 -10.38
CA VAL A 277 18.22 -19.98 -11.19
C VAL A 277 18.57 -19.99 -12.67
N VAL A 278 17.61 -20.35 -13.52
CA VAL A 278 17.70 -20.18 -14.97
C VAL A 278 16.91 -18.93 -15.37
N ILE A 279 17.49 -18.09 -16.20
CA ILE A 279 16.80 -17.01 -16.90
C ILE A 279 17.08 -17.09 -18.40
N TRP A 280 16.14 -16.66 -19.23
CA TRP A 280 16.33 -16.56 -20.66
C TRP A 280 16.32 -15.10 -21.08
N ILE A 281 17.36 -14.67 -21.79
CA ILE A 281 17.56 -13.27 -22.19
C ILE A 281 17.26 -13.10 -23.69
N ASP A 282 16.30 -12.22 -23.99
CA ASP A 282 16.10 -11.58 -25.29
C ASP A 282 17.00 -10.33 -25.35
N ARG A 283 17.83 -10.25 -26.40
CA ARG A 283 18.78 -9.17 -26.67
C ARG A 283 18.92 -9.06 -28.18
N ARG A 284 18.92 -7.85 -28.75
CA ARG A 284 18.94 -7.59 -30.22
C ARG A 284 20.03 -8.30 -31.05
N ALA A 285 21.07 -8.83 -30.41
CA ALA A 285 22.16 -9.58 -31.05
C ALA A 285 21.91 -11.10 -31.10
N PHE A 286 20.79 -11.60 -30.56
CA PHE A 286 20.37 -12.99 -30.58
C PHE A 286 19.15 -13.14 -31.50
N THR A 287 19.06 -14.27 -32.21
CA THR A 287 17.89 -14.62 -33.04
C THR A 287 16.75 -15.21 -32.22
N GLU A 288 17.07 -15.79 -31.06
CA GLU A 288 16.18 -16.46 -30.11
C GLU A 288 16.69 -16.17 -28.68
N PRO A 289 15.83 -16.20 -27.65
CA PRO A 289 16.26 -16.00 -26.26
C PRO A 289 17.34 -17.01 -25.84
N ARG A 290 18.37 -16.55 -25.14
CA ARG A 290 19.47 -17.42 -24.69
C ARG A 290 19.37 -17.76 -23.21
N ARG A 291 19.59 -19.03 -22.86
CA ARG A 291 19.56 -19.57 -21.51
C ARG A 291 20.82 -19.19 -20.71
N PHE A 292 20.64 -18.57 -19.55
CA PHE A 292 21.69 -18.30 -18.56
C PHE A 292 21.33 -19.01 -17.25
N ARG A 293 22.24 -19.87 -16.76
CA ARG A 293 22.13 -20.48 -15.41
C ARG A 293 23.04 -19.71 -14.46
N ILE A 294 22.45 -19.04 -13.48
CA ILE A 294 23.16 -18.14 -12.56
C ILE A 294 22.98 -18.68 -11.13
N VAL A 295 24.07 -18.76 -10.36
CA VAL A 295 23.99 -19.15 -8.95
C VAL A 295 23.63 -17.91 -8.12
N ARG A 296 22.60 -18.02 -7.28
CA ARG A 296 22.22 -16.96 -6.34
C ARG A 296 23.32 -16.81 -5.29
N GLU A 297 23.74 -15.59 -5.03
CA GLU A 297 24.68 -15.26 -3.95
C GLU A 297 24.04 -14.24 -3.00
N ASN A 298 24.70 -13.96 -1.88
CA ASN A 298 24.22 -12.96 -0.93
C ASN A 298 24.53 -11.55 -1.45
N ILE A 299 23.53 -10.90 -2.02
CA ILE A 299 23.62 -9.54 -2.54
C ILE A 299 23.46 -8.57 -1.38
N THR A 300 24.44 -7.68 -1.20
CA THR A 300 24.41 -6.61 -0.19
C THR A 300 24.10 -5.28 -0.87
N LEU A 301 23.16 -4.51 -0.33
CA LEU A 301 22.87 -3.13 -0.73
C LEU A 301 23.68 -2.17 0.15
N ALA A 302 24.36 -1.20 -0.44
CA ALA A 302 25.00 -0.14 0.33
C ALA A 302 23.91 0.75 0.96
N SER A 303 23.86 0.82 2.30
CA SER A 303 22.83 1.59 3.00
C SER A 303 23.09 3.11 2.99
N VAL A 304 24.36 3.49 2.76
CA VAL A 304 24.85 4.87 2.71
C VAL A 304 25.49 5.20 1.36
N THR A 305 25.04 6.28 0.72
CA THR A 305 25.68 6.88 -0.47
C THR A 305 26.40 8.17 -0.09
N SER A 306 27.64 8.38 -0.54
CA SER A 306 28.52 9.46 -0.05
C SER A 306 29.40 10.12 -1.12
N GLU A 307 29.58 11.44 -1.05
CA GLU A 307 30.38 12.25 -1.98
C GLU A 307 31.03 13.48 -1.30
N ARG A 308 31.99 14.13 -1.97
CA ARG A 308 32.63 15.37 -1.51
C ARG A 308 32.13 16.55 -2.36
N LEU A 309 31.46 17.50 -1.72
CA LEU A 309 30.89 18.70 -2.34
C LEU A 309 31.93 19.84 -2.46
N PRO A 310 31.73 20.80 -3.39
CA PRO A 310 32.55 22.01 -3.51
C PRO A 310 32.66 22.80 -2.19
N GLY A 311 33.86 23.31 -1.90
CA GLY A 311 34.17 23.98 -0.63
C GLY A 311 34.66 23.04 0.48
N GLY A 312 34.93 21.76 0.18
CA GLY A 312 35.48 20.81 1.14
C GLY A 312 34.45 20.25 2.12
N ILE A 313 33.17 20.22 1.73
CA ILE A 313 32.06 19.70 2.53
C ILE A 313 31.82 18.23 2.17
N GLY A 314 31.66 17.35 3.16
CA GLY A 314 31.22 15.97 2.93
C GLY A 314 29.70 15.87 2.89
N TYR A 315 29.16 15.00 2.05
CA TYR A 315 27.74 14.65 2.03
C TYR A 315 27.59 13.13 2.11
N ALA A 316 26.65 12.65 2.94
CA ALA A 316 26.19 11.28 2.88
C ALA A 316 24.68 11.19 3.12
N ARG A 317 24.00 10.36 2.35
CA ARG A 317 22.57 10.03 2.51
C ARG A 317 22.42 8.60 3.00
N ILE A 318 21.67 8.42 4.08
CA ILE A 318 21.21 7.09 4.54
C ILE A 318 19.80 6.91 4.00
N LYS A 319 19.53 5.86 3.24
CA LYS A 319 18.18 5.61 2.68
C LYS A 319 17.25 4.90 3.67
N ASN A 320 17.81 4.01 4.49
CA ASN A 320 17.14 3.26 5.54
C ASN A 320 18.21 2.73 6.51
N PHE A 321 17.87 2.55 7.78
CA PHE A 321 18.78 2.04 8.80
C PHE A 321 18.83 0.50 8.75
N GLN A 322 19.77 0.01 7.94
CA GLN A 322 20.08 -1.41 7.74
C GLN A 322 21.14 -1.87 8.74
N GLN A 323 21.34 -3.19 8.87
CA GLN A 323 22.32 -3.78 9.81
C GLN A 323 23.78 -3.29 9.63
N SER A 324 24.15 -2.71 8.48
CA SER A 324 25.48 -2.15 8.21
C SER A 324 25.59 -0.62 8.32
N SER A 325 24.50 0.11 8.58
CA SER A 325 24.47 1.58 8.40
C SER A 325 25.44 2.39 9.27
N GLY A 326 25.74 1.95 10.50
CA GLY A 326 26.78 2.54 11.33
C GLY A 326 28.18 2.37 10.73
N GLU A 327 28.50 1.14 10.28
CA GLU A 327 29.78 0.82 9.65
C GLU A 327 29.93 1.48 8.27
N ASP A 328 28.87 1.48 7.45
CA ASP A 328 28.81 2.11 6.12
C ASP A 328 29.05 3.63 6.22
N LEU A 329 28.41 4.31 7.18
CA LEU A 329 28.60 5.75 7.40
C LEU A 329 30.00 6.06 7.92
N LYS A 330 30.53 5.26 8.84
CA LYS A 330 31.91 5.39 9.32
C LYS A 330 32.91 5.21 8.18
N ALA A 331 32.75 4.18 7.35
CA ALA A 331 33.59 3.95 6.18
C ALA A 331 33.42 5.03 5.09
N ALA A 332 32.26 5.69 5.01
CA ALA A 332 32.09 6.88 4.18
C ALA A 332 32.87 8.09 4.72
N LEU A 333 32.79 8.36 6.03
CA LEU A 333 33.56 9.41 6.69
C LEU A 333 35.07 9.18 6.52
N GLU A 334 35.57 7.98 6.84
CA GLU A 334 36.99 7.62 6.68
C GLU A 334 37.50 7.83 5.24
N ARG A 335 36.70 7.49 4.22
CA ARG A 335 37.02 7.77 2.80
C ARG A 335 37.07 9.27 2.49
N LEU A 336 36.11 10.05 2.96
CA LEU A 336 36.06 11.51 2.75
C LEU A 336 37.22 12.22 3.48
N TYR A 337 37.65 11.71 4.64
CA TYR A 337 38.87 12.16 5.31
C TYR A 337 40.15 11.74 4.57
N ALA A 338 40.20 10.54 3.97
CA ALA A 338 41.36 10.12 3.17
C ALA A 338 41.56 10.97 1.89
N GLN A 339 40.47 11.42 1.27
CA GLN A 339 40.47 12.30 0.09
C GLN A 339 41.05 13.71 0.33
N GLN A 340 41.26 14.12 1.60
CA GLN A 340 41.89 15.41 1.93
C GLN A 340 43.30 15.61 1.33
N ARG A 341 43.98 14.52 0.94
CA ARG A 341 45.39 14.55 0.48
C ARG A 341 45.57 14.79 -1.02
N ALA A 342 44.49 14.90 -1.81
CA ALA A 342 44.56 14.96 -3.26
C ALA A 342 44.38 16.38 -3.86
N ASP A 343 43.27 17.05 -3.55
CA ASP A 343 42.71 18.01 -4.52
C ASP A 343 42.96 19.50 -4.24
N ASP A 344 42.97 19.94 -2.97
CA ASP A 344 43.07 21.37 -2.62
C ASP A 344 43.92 21.68 -1.37
N GLY A 345 44.45 20.66 -0.70
CA GLY A 345 45.19 20.80 0.57
C GLY A 345 44.33 21.26 1.75
N SER A 346 43.00 21.36 1.60
CA SER A 346 42.09 21.72 2.69
C SER A 346 41.38 20.50 3.27
N GLY A 347 41.21 20.50 4.60
CA GLY A 347 40.53 19.43 5.31
C GLY A 347 39.03 19.36 5.00
N LEU A 348 38.36 18.35 5.55
CA LEU A 348 36.91 18.27 5.54
C LEU A 348 36.36 19.39 6.46
N ARG A 349 35.71 20.41 5.88
CA ARG A 349 35.34 21.65 6.59
C ARG A 349 33.98 21.57 7.29
N GLY A 350 33.17 20.58 6.92
CA GLY A 350 31.86 20.30 7.47
C GLY A 350 31.22 19.07 6.81
N PHE A 351 30.08 18.63 7.32
CA PHE A 351 29.36 17.45 6.86
C PHE A 351 27.85 17.68 6.80
N VAL A 352 27.22 17.15 5.76
CA VAL A 352 25.77 17.09 5.58
C VAL A 352 25.34 15.62 5.65
N LEU A 353 24.55 15.28 6.67
CA LEU A 353 23.91 13.98 6.81
C LEU A 353 22.47 14.08 6.31
N ASP A 354 22.12 13.36 5.25
CA ASP A 354 20.80 13.41 4.63
C ASP A 354 19.95 12.20 5.05
N LEU A 355 18.84 12.48 5.72
CA LEU A 355 17.85 11.52 6.22
C LEU A 355 16.47 11.76 5.59
N ARG A 356 16.36 12.61 4.56
CA ARG A 356 15.11 12.81 3.83
C ARG A 356 14.65 11.50 3.19
N ASP A 357 13.35 11.28 3.19
CA ASP A 357 12.67 10.07 2.71
C ASP A 357 13.13 8.76 3.38
N ASN A 358 13.79 8.84 4.55
CA ASN A 358 14.26 7.68 5.30
C ASN A 358 13.23 7.32 6.39
N PRO A 359 12.41 6.25 6.22
CA PRO A 359 11.38 5.85 7.18
C PRO A 359 11.94 5.18 8.45
N GLY A 360 13.27 5.17 8.61
CA GLY A 360 13.97 4.60 9.74
C GLY A 360 14.50 3.20 9.48
N GLY A 361 14.36 2.31 10.45
CA GLY A 361 14.93 0.96 10.43
C GLY A 361 15.34 0.50 11.83
N LEU A 362 16.53 -0.09 11.95
CA LEU A 362 17.01 -0.68 13.21
C LEU A 362 17.40 0.38 14.26
N LEU A 363 16.91 0.21 15.49
CA LEU A 363 17.16 1.11 16.62
C LEU A 363 18.66 1.21 16.97
N ASP A 364 19.36 0.08 17.08
CA ASP A 364 20.79 0.08 17.43
C ASP A 364 21.65 0.78 16.38
N GLN A 365 21.22 0.77 15.11
CA GLN A 365 21.89 1.48 14.02
C GLN A 365 21.63 2.99 14.04
N ALA A 366 20.47 3.44 14.54
CA ALA A 366 20.25 4.86 14.87
C ALA A 366 21.19 5.33 15.99
N ILE A 367 21.46 4.46 16.96
CA ILE A 367 22.36 4.73 18.09
C ILE A 367 23.80 4.80 17.59
N GLU A 368 24.29 3.82 16.83
CA GLU A 368 25.64 3.84 16.23
C GLU A 368 25.88 5.07 15.35
N VAL A 369 24.93 5.43 14.49
CA VAL A 369 25.01 6.65 13.65
C VAL A 369 25.04 7.93 14.49
N SER A 370 24.36 7.96 15.63
CA SER A 370 24.42 9.10 16.57
C SER A 370 25.76 9.15 17.32
N ASP A 371 26.28 8.00 17.74
CA ASP A 371 27.54 7.86 18.49
C ASP A 371 28.76 8.32 17.68
N LEU A 372 28.72 8.19 16.35
CA LEU A 372 29.74 8.75 15.46
C LEU A 372 29.91 10.28 15.58
N PHE A 373 28.94 11.01 16.15
CA PHE A 373 29.00 12.48 16.26
C PHE A 373 28.83 13.01 17.69
N VAL A 374 28.22 12.27 18.61
CA VAL A 374 27.98 12.66 20.01
C VAL A 374 29.03 11.99 20.91
N SER A 375 29.68 12.75 21.80
CA SER A 375 30.80 12.25 22.64
C SER A 375 30.49 12.12 24.14
N ASP A 376 29.26 12.48 24.54
CA ASP A 376 28.78 12.54 25.93
C ASP A 376 27.22 12.60 25.96
N GLY A 377 26.61 12.15 27.06
CA GLY A 377 25.17 12.25 27.31
C GLY A 377 24.27 11.25 26.57
N VAL A 378 22.96 11.37 26.76
CA VAL A 378 21.93 10.45 26.23
C VAL A 378 21.78 10.63 24.70
N ILE A 379 21.62 9.53 23.98
CA ILE A 379 21.19 9.49 22.58
C ILE A 379 19.66 9.28 22.52
N VAL A 380 19.17 8.25 23.21
CA VAL A 380 17.73 7.90 23.23
C VAL A 380 17.36 7.17 24.52
N THR A 381 16.14 7.38 24.99
CA THR A 381 15.55 6.65 26.12
C THR A 381 14.34 5.85 25.62
N THR A 382 14.30 4.54 25.89
CA THR A 382 13.12 3.69 25.62
C THR A 382 12.32 3.49 26.89
N VAL A 383 11.00 3.74 26.84
CA VAL A 383 10.07 3.62 27.98
C VAL A 383 8.96 2.62 27.64
N GLY A 384 8.97 1.47 28.33
CA GLY A 384 7.97 0.42 28.20
C GLY A 384 6.73 0.62 29.08
N SER A 385 5.74 -0.24 28.88
CA SER A 385 4.43 -0.12 29.52
C SER A 385 4.48 0.05 31.04
N GLY A 386 3.66 0.98 31.55
CA GLY A 386 3.56 1.29 32.98
C GLY A 386 4.85 1.84 33.62
N SER A 387 5.79 2.37 32.82
CA SER A 387 7.12 2.85 33.26
C SER A 387 7.98 1.80 33.97
N ARG A 388 7.67 0.50 33.81
CA ARG A 388 8.39 -0.60 34.47
C ARG A 388 9.74 -0.92 33.83
N VAL A 389 9.92 -0.50 32.59
CA VAL A 389 11.16 -0.60 31.84
C VAL A 389 11.50 0.80 31.34
N ARG A 390 12.65 1.32 31.73
CA ARG A 390 13.28 2.52 31.18
C ARG A 390 14.72 2.17 30.88
N GLU A 391 15.09 2.23 29.60
CA GLU A 391 16.45 1.95 29.13
C GLU A 391 17.02 3.20 28.47
N GLU A 392 18.14 3.69 28.99
CA GLU A 392 18.83 4.87 28.46
C GLU A 392 20.08 4.43 27.68
N ARG A 393 20.20 4.88 26.44
CA ARG A 393 21.36 4.62 25.58
C ARG A 393 22.20 5.89 25.54
N VAL A 394 23.41 5.81 26.08
CA VAL A 394 24.33 6.93 26.33
C VAL A 394 25.51 6.84 25.36
N ALA A 395 25.99 7.98 24.89
CA ALA A 395 27.07 8.06 23.92
C ALA A 395 28.43 7.62 24.48
N THR A 396 29.32 7.13 23.59
CA THR A 396 30.68 6.70 23.92
C THR A 396 31.72 7.69 23.40
N ARG A 397 32.74 7.99 24.20
CA ARG A 397 33.76 9.01 23.87
C ARG A 397 34.78 8.55 22.80
N GLY A 398 34.58 7.39 22.17
CA GLY A 398 35.61 6.70 21.38
C GLY A 398 35.47 6.88 19.88
N GLY A 399 36.35 7.66 19.24
CA GLY A 399 36.41 7.76 17.77
C GLY A 399 35.34 8.68 17.14
N THR A 400 34.67 9.49 17.97
CA THR A 400 33.61 10.41 17.57
C THR A 400 34.12 11.59 16.74
N TYR A 401 33.47 11.92 15.64
CA TYR A 401 33.72 13.12 14.82
C TYR A 401 33.10 14.38 15.46
N ALA A 402 33.30 14.59 16.76
CA ALA A 402 32.60 15.62 17.55
C ALA A 402 32.86 17.06 17.06
N ASP A 403 34.08 17.37 16.62
CA ASP A 403 34.48 18.72 16.20
C ASP A 403 33.99 19.11 14.79
N LEU A 404 33.49 18.16 14.00
CA LEU A 404 33.10 18.37 12.60
C LEU A 404 31.77 19.16 12.51
N PRO A 405 31.72 20.35 11.89
CA PRO A 405 30.47 21.09 11.72
C PRO A 405 29.43 20.28 10.95
N LEU A 406 28.25 20.08 11.55
CA LEU A 406 27.25 19.11 11.08
C LEU A 406 25.89 19.78 10.84
N ILE A 407 25.31 19.51 9.67
CA ILE A 407 23.91 19.77 9.34
C ILE A 407 23.24 18.42 9.02
N VAL A 408 22.02 18.22 9.51
CA VAL A 408 21.18 17.06 9.16
C VAL A 408 19.99 17.54 8.33
N LEU A 409 19.79 16.93 7.15
CA LEU A 409 18.62 17.17 6.30
C LEU A 409 17.51 16.19 6.66
N VAL A 410 16.29 16.71 6.82
CA VAL A 410 15.08 15.94 7.16
C VAL A 410 13.85 16.49 6.43
N ASN A 411 12.80 15.68 6.33
CA ASN A 411 11.51 16.05 5.73
C ASN A 411 10.36 15.23 6.34
N GLY A 412 9.12 15.41 5.88
CA GLY A 412 7.97 14.60 6.33
C GLY A 412 8.17 13.07 6.17
N GLY A 413 8.99 12.63 5.21
CA GLY A 413 9.37 11.23 5.01
C GLY A 413 10.44 10.69 5.98
N SER A 414 11.04 11.54 6.82
CA SER A 414 11.99 11.13 7.86
C SER A 414 11.22 10.57 9.06
N ALA A 415 11.39 9.28 9.38
CA ALA A 415 10.66 8.63 10.49
C ALA A 415 11.53 7.73 11.38
N SER A 416 11.06 7.48 12.61
CA SER A 416 11.60 6.46 13.53
C SER A 416 13.11 6.61 13.79
N ALA A 417 13.97 5.67 13.35
CA ALA A 417 15.43 5.77 13.51
C ALA A 417 16.03 7.09 12.98
N SER A 418 15.46 7.68 11.92
CA SER A 418 15.87 9.01 11.42
C SER A 418 15.60 10.12 12.42
N GLU A 419 14.49 10.02 13.16
CA GLU A 419 14.06 10.98 14.17
C GLU A 419 14.82 10.80 15.49
N ILE A 420 15.28 9.58 15.78
CA ILE A 420 16.24 9.32 16.87
C ILE A 420 17.56 10.05 16.59
N VAL A 421 18.13 9.88 15.40
CA VAL A 421 19.37 10.58 15.01
C VAL A 421 19.18 12.10 15.02
N ALA A 422 18.12 12.61 14.38
CA ALA A 422 17.85 14.05 14.34
C ALA A 422 17.56 14.63 15.74
N GLY A 423 16.78 13.93 16.58
CA GLY A 423 16.45 14.35 17.94
C GLY A 423 17.64 14.30 18.90
N ALA A 424 18.47 13.24 18.82
CA ALA A 424 19.72 13.15 19.57
C ALA A 424 20.64 14.33 19.22
N LEU A 425 20.93 14.53 17.93
CA LEU A 425 21.85 15.57 17.46
C LEU A 425 21.30 17.00 17.68
N LYS A 426 19.99 17.21 17.64
CA LYS A 426 19.35 18.50 17.96
C LYS A 426 19.43 18.80 19.45
N ASN A 427 18.91 17.91 20.31
CA ASN A 427 18.74 18.20 21.73
C ASN A 427 20.07 18.17 22.50
N GLN A 428 21.06 17.39 22.02
CA GLN A 428 22.46 17.46 22.46
C GLN A 428 23.22 18.67 21.87
N ASN A 429 22.54 19.62 21.21
CA ASN A 429 23.12 20.87 20.70
C ASN A 429 24.29 20.63 19.71
N ARG A 430 24.30 19.47 19.00
CA ARG A 430 25.44 18.96 18.22
C ARG A 430 25.35 19.28 16.72
N ALA A 431 24.14 19.30 16.15
CA ALA A 431 23.91 19.59 14.73
C ALA A 431 22.78 20.62 14.54
N LEU A 432 22.81 21.32 13.41
CA LEU A 432 21.62 22.03 12.91
C LEU A 432 20.73 21.03 12.16
N ILE A 433 19.45 21.02 12.47
CA ILE A 433 18.43 20.30 11.68
C ILE A 433 17.84 21.29 10.66
N LEU A 434 17.80 20.89 9.38
CA LEU A 434 17.37 21.72 8.25
C LEU A 434 16.41 20.91 7.35
N GLY A 435 15.34 21.55 6.86
CA GLY A 435 14.31 20.91 6.04
C GLY A 435 12.92 21.06 6.67
N GLU A 436 12.03 20.08 6.55
CA GLU A 436 10.68 20.16 7.16
C GLU A 436 10.62 19.50 8.56
N ARG A 437 9.42 19.46 9.15
CA ARG A 437 9.10 18.64 10.32
C ARG A 437 9.09 17.15 9.97
N THR A 438 9.63 16.30 10.85
CA THR A 438 9.65 14.84 10.64
C THR A 438 8.32 14.17 10.97
N PHE A 439 8.15 12.91 10.54
CA PHE A 439 6.89 12.17 10.58
C PHE A 439 6.24 12.06 11.96
N GLY A 440 7.01 11.96 13.04
CA GLY A 440 6.53 11.89 14.42
C GLY A 440 6.25 10.49 14.95
N LYS A 441 6.96 9.47 14.47
CA LYS A 441 6.80 8.09 14.96
C LYS A 441 7.72 7.82 16.14
N GLY A 442 7.25 8.13 17.34
CA GLY A 442 7.91 7.88 18.63
C GLY A 442 7.74 6.46 19.20
N SER A 443 7.28 5.50 18.40
CA SER A 443 6.91 4.14 18.85
C SER A 443 7.95 3.07 18.48
N VAL A 444 8.20 2.13 19.41
CA VAL A 444 9.13 1.00 19.25
C VAL A 444 8.36 -0.31 19.11
N GLN A 445 8.50 -0.97 17.95
CA GLN A 445 7.96 -2.31 17.73
C GLN A 445 9.01 -3.40 17.91
N VAL A 446 8.61 -4.52 18.52
CA VAL A 446 9.38 -5.77 18.58
C VAL A 446 8.70 -6.84 17.73
N LEU A 447 9.52 -7.71 17.14
CA LEU A 447 9.07 -8.88 16.38
C LEU A 447 9.04 -10.10 17.30
N TYR A 448 7.91 -10.78 17.32
CA TYR A 448 7.73 -12.07 17.96
C TYR A 448 7.56 -13.12 16.86
N ASP A 449 8.61 -13.89 16.63
CA ASP A 449 8.65 -14.95 15.62
C ASP A 449 7.66 -16.07 15.99
N ILE A 450 6.74 -16.39 15.08
CA ILE A 450 5.68 -17.40 15.22
C ILE A 450 5.79 -18.34 14.02
N ASP A 451 6.59 -19.40 14.17
CA ASP A 451 6.85 -20.41 13.15
C ASP A 451 7.45 -19.82 11.84
N ASN A 452 6.66 -19.48 10.80
CA ASN A 452 7.13 -18.83 9.56
C ASN A 452 6.56 -17.41 9.33
N ILE A 453 5.88 -16.85 10.33
CA ILE A 453 5.35 -15.49 10.37
C ILE A 453 5.90 -14.75 11.61
N ALA A 454 5.60 -13.47 11.78
CA ALA A 454 5.88 -12.76 13.02
C ALA A 454 4.78 -11.78 13.40
N LEU A 455 4.50 -11.68 14.69
CA LEU A 455 3.77 -10.55 15.24
C LEU A 455 4.74 -9.37 15.42
N LYS A 456 4.48 -8.26 14.74
CA LYS A 456 5.09 -6.96 15.03
C LYS A 456 4.17 -6.24 16.00
N LEU A 457 4.67 -5.85 17.18
CA LEU A 457 3.87 -5.27 18.26
C LEU A 457 4.61 -4.08 18.90
N THR A 458 3.92 -2.94 19.09
CA THR A 458 4.49 -1.81 19.85
C THR A 458 4.57 -2.15 21.34
N ILE A 459 5.77 -2.08 21.92
CA ILE A 459 5.99 -2.41 23.34
C ILE A 459 6.44 -1.22 24.20
N ALA A 460 6.94 -0.16 23.55
CA ALA A 460 7.51 1.00 24.19
C ALA A 460 7.35 2.24 23.31
N GLN A 461 7.42 3.42 23.92
CA GLN A 461 7.74 4.66 23.23
C GLN A 461 9.24 4.95 23.39
N TYR A 462 9.81 5.78 22.53
CA TYR A 462 11.13 6.36 22.75
C TYR A 462 11.05 7.88 22.91
N LEU A 463 11.96 8.40 23.72
CA LEU A 463 12.09 9.81 24.08
C LEU A 463 13.46 10.31 23.63
N THR A 464 13.48 11.54 23.15
CA THR A 464 14.73 12.24 22.80
C THR A 464 15.40 12.81 24.06
N PRO A 465 16.68 13.21 24.00
CA PRO A 465 17.38 13.78 25.16
C PRO A 465 16.62 14.98 25.73
N GLY A 466 16.38 14.97 27.04
CA GLY A 466 15.47 15.90 27.71
C GLY A 466 14.07 15.34 28.04
N ASP A 467 13.86 14.03 27.83
CA ASP A 467 12.60 13.32 28.12
C ASP A 467 11.39 13.82 27.29
N GLU A 468 11.65 14.26 26.08
CA GLU A 468 10.63 14.79 25.15
C GLU A 468 10.10 13.68 24.23
N SER A 469 8.78 13.49 24.22
CA SER A 469 8.11 12.54 23.31
C SER A 469 7.79 13.19 21.98
N ILE A 470 8.22 12.55 20.89
CA ILE A 470 7.98 13.00 19.51
C ILE A 470 6.73 12.35 18.88
N GLN A 471 6.09 11.42 19.59
CA GLN A 471 4.96 10.63 19.11
C GLN A 471 3.78 11.55 18.76
N GLY A 472 3.39 11.57 17.48
CA GLY A 472 2.39 12.49 16.93
C GLY A 472 2.83 13.96 16.90
N VAL A 473 4.14 14.25 16.81
CA VAL A 473 4.71 15.61 16.78
C VAL A 473 5.90 15.77 15.84
N GLY A 474 6.81 14.80 15.83
CA GLY A 474 8.06 14.88 15.08
C GLY A 474 9.09 15.86 15.65
N ILE A 475 10.32 15.72 15.16
CA ILE A 475 11.39 16.68 15.30
C ILE A 475 11.04 17.89 14.44
N ALA A 476 10.80 19.04 15.08
CA ALA A 476 10.87 20.31 14.36
C ALA A 476 12.33 20.56 13.95
N PRO A 477 12.61 21.08 12.75
CA PRO A 477 13.96 21.51 12.39
C PRO A 477 14.41 22.70 13.25
N ASN A 478 15.68 23.12 13.13
CA ASN A 478 16.11 24.44 13.59
C ASN A 478 15.81 25.49 12.52
N ILE A 479 16.03 25.12 11.26
CA ILE A 479 15.78 25.95 10.09
C ILE A 479 14.75 25.20 9.24
N GLU A 480 13.51 25.66 9.29
CA GLU A 480 12.41 25.10 8.50
C GLU A 480 12.51 25.57 7.05
N LEU A 481 12.37 24.65 6.09
CA LEU A 481 12.22 24.97 4.68
C LEU A 481 10.75 24.87 4.30
N VAL A 482 10.24 25.91 3.64
CA VAL A 482 8.86 25.99 3.17
C VAL A 482 8.89 26.09 1.64
N PRO A 483 8.55 25.02 0.90
CA PRO A 483 8.47 25.07 -0.56
C PRO A 483 7.27 25.94 -0.99
N LEU A 484 7.49 26.80 -1.97
CA LEU A 484 6.45 27.61 -2.60
C LEU A 484 6.50 27.43 -4.13
N ALA A 485 5.34 27.53 -4.76
CA ALA A 485 5.18 27.56 -6.22
C ALA A 485 4.35 28.77 -6.64
N ALA A 486 4.75 29.41 -7.73
CA ALA A 486 4.10 30.63 -8.24
C ALA A 486 4.07 30.68 -9.77
N THR A 487 3.87 29.52 -10.42
CA THR A 487 3.64 29.44 -11.87
C THR A 487 2.14 29.56 -12.17
N LYS A 488 1.77 29.76 -13.43
CA LYS A 488 0.35 29.83 -13.80
C LYS A 488 -0.33 28.45 -13.75
N GLU A 489 0.48 27.40 -13.91
CA GLU A 489 0.07 26.00 -13.96
C GLU A 489 0.08 25.35 -12.57
N TRP A 490 0.89 25.85 -11.62
CA TRP A 490 0.94 25.41 -10.22
C TRP A 490 1.24 26.59 -9.26
N ILE A 491 0.29 26.84 -8.36
CA ILE A 491 0.46 27.73 -7.21
C ILE A 491 0.51 26.89 -5.93
N HIS A 492 1.43 27.23 -5.03
CA HIS A 492 1.48 26.71 -3.67
C HIS A 492 2.05 27.80 -2.75
N LEU A 493 1.25 28.32 -1.82
CA LEU A 493 1.56 29.47 -0.97
C LEU A 493 1.22 29.22 0.52
N SER A 494 0.42 28.20 0.81
CA SER A 494 0.17 27.71 2.18
C SER A 494 1.38 26.96 2.78
N GLY A 495 2.17 26.31 1.94
CA GLY A 495 3.13 25.28 2.36
C GLY A 495 2.41 23.96 2.72
N ASP A 496 3.14 22.85 2.73
CA ASP A 496 2.55 21.53 2.95
C ASP A 496 1.92 21.37 4.35
N GLU A 497 0.71 20.82 4.42
CA GLU A 497 0.18 20.33 5.70
C GLU A 497 1.05 19.16 6.21
N PRO A 498 1.43 19.11 7.51
CA PRO A 498 2.31 18.07 8.04
C PRO A 498 1.71 16.66 7.98
N HIS A 499 1.98 15.95 6.89
CA HIS A 499 1.71 14.53 6.73
C HIS A 499 2.60 13.75 7.70
N GLY A 500 2.00 13.04 8.67
CA GLY A 500 2.74 12.40 9.74
C GLY A 500 1.88 11.49 10.61
N GLU A 501 2.49 10.91 11.65
CA GLU A 501 1.90 9.97 12.60
C GLU A 501 0.53 10.43 13.14
N ALA A 502 0.35 11.74 13.35
CA ALA A 502 -0.87 12.32 13.91
C ALA A 502 -2.09 12.31 12.96
N THR A 503 -1.90 12.08 11.66
CA THR A 503 -3.02 11.91 10.70
C THR A 503 -3.44 10.46 10.54
N LEU A 504 -2.67 9.50 11.07
CA LEU A 504 -3.02 8.08 11.02
C LEU A 504 -4.18 7.74 11.98
N ALA A 505 -5.10 6.90 11.51
CA ALA A 505 -6.14 6.33 12.36
C ALA A 505 -5.51 5.53 13.52
N ASN A 506 -6.11 5.64 14.70
CA ASN A 506 -5.69 4.96 15.94
C ASN A 506 -4.23 5.21 16.37
N HIS A 507 -3.54 6.24 15.89
CA HIS A 507 -2.15 6.54 16.32
C HIS A 507 -2.03 6.68 17.84
N LEU A 508 -0.84 6.38 18.39
CA LEU A 508 -0.58 6.51 19.82
C LEU A 508 -0.39 7.98 20.22
N ASP A 509 -0.87 8.35 21.39
CA ASP A 509 -0.64 9.67 21.99
C ASP A 509 0.77 9.78 22.60
N GLY A 510 1.43 10.94 22.41
CA GLY A 510 2.70 11.26 23.11
C GLY A 510 2.56 11.60 24.60
N GLY A 511 1.35 11.49 25.16
CA GLY A 511 1.04 11.70 26.57
C GLY A 511 1.45 13.08 27.12
N ALA A 512 1.69 13.14 28.44
CA ALA A 512 2.11 14.38 29.12
C ALA A 512 3.54 14.84 28.79
N GLN A 513 4.32 14.02 28.07
CA GLN A 513 5.68 14.34 27.61
C GLN A 513 5.70 14.95 26.19
N ARG A 514 4.53 15.13 25.57
CA ARG A 514 4.36 15.75 24.25
C ARG A 514 4.72 17.24 24.30
N ARG A 515 5.88 17.60 23.76
CA ARG A 515 6.30 19.00 23.55
C ARG A 515 6.33 19.35 22.08
N VAL A 516 5.37 20.17 21.64
CA VAL A 516 5.38 20.73 20.28
C VAL A 516 6.43 21.85 20.21
N SER A 517 7.67 21.46 19.92
CA SER A 517 8.72 22.42 19.58
C SER A 517 8.40 23.11 18.25
N LYS A 518 8.70 24.40 18.17
CA LYS A 518 8.68 25.19 16.93
C LYS A 518 10.12 25.33 16.39
N SER A 519 10.22 25.63 15.11
CA SER A 519 11.49 25.90 14.43
C SER A 519 12.04 27.28 14.81
N ASP A 520 13.36 27.44 14.86
CA ASP A 520 14.02 28.69 15.29
C ASP A 520 14.08 29.78 14.20
N VAL A 521 13.95 29.35 12.95
CA VAL A 521 13.88 30.13 11.70
C VAL A 521 13.01 29.34 10.71
N ARG A 522 12.18 30.01 9.89
CA ARG A 522 11.65 29.47 8.63
C ARG A 522 12.34 30.16 7.46
N VAL A 523 12.53 29.46 6.35
CA VAL A 523 13.00 30.00 5.07
C VAL A 523 12.08 29.49 3.97
N HIS A 524 11.43 30.42 3.30
CA HIS A 524 10.63 30.19 2.11
C HIS A 524 11.56 30.05 0.90
N TYR A 525 11.24 29.16 -0.04
CA TYR A 525 11.94 29.09 -1.32
C TYR A 525 10.99 28.81 -2.47
N LEU A 526 11.21 29.50 -3.60
CA LEU A 526 10.46 29.25 -4.82
C LEU A 526 11.08 28.06 -5.56
N TYR A 527 10.28 27.03 -5.80
CA TYR A 527 10.64 25.83 -6.55
C TYR A 527 10.17 25.99 -8.01
N ASP A 528 11.10 26.06 -8.96
CA ASP A 528 10.80 26.17 -10.39
C ASP A 528 10.93 24.78 -11.05
N SER A 529 9.82 24.28 -11.64
CA SER A 529 9.52 22.84 -11.72
C SER A 529 10.35 21.93 -12.64
N ASP A 530 11.31 22.45 -13.41
CA ASP A 530 11.97 21.72 -14.51
C ASP A 530 13.49 21.52 -14.35
N ASP A 531 14.20 22.26 -13.48
CA ASP A 531 15.69 22.29 -13.46
C ASP A 531 16.32 22.49 -12.05
N ASP A 532 15.53 22.56 -10.97
CA ASP A 532 16.03 23.09 -9.69
C ASP A 532 17.02 22.15 -8.95
N VAL A 533 18.17 22.71 -8.58
CA VAL A 533 19.21 22.03 -7.78
C VAL A 533 18.72 21.89 -6.34
N ASP A 534 18.89 20.70 -5.75
CA ASP A 534 18.52 20.35 -4.36
C ASP A 534 18.83 21.48 -3.35
N PHE A 535 17.81 22.32 -3.09
CA PHE A 535 17.97 23.58 -2.38
C PHE A 535 18.40 23.37 -0.92
N GLY A 536 17.87 22.34 -0.26
CA GLY A 536 18.27 21.98 1.10
C GLY A 536 19.74 21.58 1.21
N ARG A 537 20.22 20.77 0.25
CA ARG A 537 21.63 20.34 0.15
C ARG A 537 22.57 21.50 -0.18
N GLU A 538 22.20 22.37 -1.12
CA GLU A 538 23.02 23.53 -1.49
C GLU A 538 23.04 24.60 -0.39
N LEU A 539 21.90 24.87 0.26
CA LEU A 539 21.85 25.76 1.42
C LEU A 539 22.68 25.19 2.59
N ALA A 540 22.60 23.89 2.87
CA ALA A 540 23.47 23.26 3.88
C ALA A 540 24.96 23.44 3.55
N ARG A 541 25.34 23.22 2.29
CA ARG A 541 26.72 23.43 1.81
C ARG A 541 27.16 24.88 1.99
N ARG A 542 26.33 25.86 1.58
CA ARG A 542 26.58 27.31 1.74
C ARG A 542 26.73 27.70 3.20
N LEU A 543 25.85 27.24 4.10
CA LEU A 543 25.93 27.53 5.53
C LEU A 543 27.20 26.97 6.20
N LEU A 544 27.67 25.80 5.77
CA LEU A 544 28.92 25.22 6.29
C LEU A 544 30.17 25.96 5.78
N VAL A 545 30.18 26.40 4.52
CA VAL A 545 31.27 27.24 3.96
C VAL A 545 31.30 28.62 4.64
N ASP A 546 30.16 29.31 4.72
CA ASP A 546 30.02 30.60 5.42
C ASP A 546 30.50 30.52 6.89
N ARG A 547 30.21 29.42 7.59
CA ARG A 547 30.67 29.18 8.97
C ARG A 547 32.19 29.04 9.05
N HIS A 548 32.80 28.29 8.13
CA HIS A 548 34.25 28.09 8.11
C HIS A 548 35.01 29.40 7.82
N GLU A 549 34.50 30.23 6.91
CA GLU A 549 35.10 31.52 6.57
C GLU A 549 34.96 32.57 7.69
N ARG A 550 33.87 32.52 8.47
CA ARG A 550 33.59 33.49 9.54
C ARG A 550 34.13 33.10 10.92
N ALA A 551 34.34 31.81 11.20
CA ALA A 551 34.71 31.33 12.54
C ALA A 551 35.77 30.20 12.51
N PRO A 552 37.04 30.49 12.13
CA PRO A 552 38.09 29.47 11.94
C PRO A 552 38.74 28.98 13.25
N SER A 553 37.94 28.41 14.18
CA SER A 553 38.31 27.86 15.51
C SER A 553 38.72 28.89 16.58
N THR A 554 38.70 28.64 17.91
CA THR A 554 38.57 27.40 18.73
C THR A 554 37.63 27.62 19.94
N GLY A 555 37.16 26.53 20.58
CA GLY A 555 36.49 26.54 21.90
C GLY A 555 35.22 25.67 21.98
N ASP A 556 34.87 25.19 23.17
CA ASP A 556 33.78 24.20 23.37
C ASP A 556 32.41 24.69 22.85
N GLU A 557 32.09 25.97 23.00
CA GLU A 557 30.84 26.55 22.48
C GLU A 557 30.82 26.66 20.94
N ALA A 558 31.98 26.65 20.28
CA ALA A 558 32.10 26.88 18.83
C ALA A 558 31.55 25.72 17.98
N GLY A 559 31.45 24.50 18.54
CA GLY A 559 30.81 23.36 17.89
C GLY A 559 29.27 23.46 17.85
N SER A 560 28.68 24.11 18.85
CA SER A 560 27.24 24.02 19.18
C SER A 560 26.27 24.45 18.07
N SER A 561 25.08 23.83 18.03
CA SER A 561 24.03 24.16 17.05
C SER A 561 23.41 25.54 17.31
N ARG A 562 23.30 25.99 18.57
CA ARG A 562 22.92 27.37 18.90
C ARG A 562 23.91 28.39 18.32
N SER A 563 25.20 28.15 18.47
CA SER A 563 26.25 29.01 17.87
C SER A 563 26.20 28.94 16.34
N ALA A 564 26.04 27.75 15.77
CA ALA A 564 25.91 27.55 14.33
C ALA A 564 24.72 28.34 13.75
N LEU A 565 23.56 28.33 14.41
CA LEU A 565 22.38 29.09 14.00
C LEU A 565 22.62 30.60 14.06
N ALA A 566 23.30 31.10 15.11
CA ALA A 566 23.65 32.51 15.22
C ALA A 566 24.56 32.99 14.07
N HIS A 567 25.53 32.16 13.66
CA HIS A 567 26.38 32.44 12.48
C HIS A 567 25.63 32.30 11.14
N ALA A 568 24.62 31.42 11.07
CA ALA A 568 23.78 31.21 9.90
C ALA A 568 22.77 32.34 9.66
N ARG A 569 22.24 32.98 10.72
CA ARG A 569 21.14 33.97 10.63
C ARG A 569 21.32 35.05 9.55
N PRO A 570 22.49 35.72 9.39
CA PRO A 570 22.67 36.71 8.31
C PRO A 570 22.51 36.11 6.91
N THR A 571 23.00 34.89 6.68
CA THR A 571 22.89 34.18 5.41
C THR A 571 21.46 33.71 5.16
N LEU A 572 20.78 33.18 6.19
CA LEU A 572 19.38 32.78 6.14
C LEU A 572 18.47 33.98 5.82
N SER A 573 18.67 35.13 6.46
CA SER A 573 17.89 36.35 6.17
C SER A 573 18.16 36.92 4.77
N ALA A 574 19.39 36.76 4.24
CA ALA A 574 19.68 37.14 2.85
C ALA A 574 18.99 36.21 1.84
N VAL A 575 18.99 34.90 2.10
CA VAL A 575 18.29 33.90 1.28
C VAL A 575 16.78 34.11 1.33
N GLU A 576 16.18 34.33 2.51
CA GLU A 576 14.76 34.64 2.66
C GLU A 576 14.36 35.89 1.84
N GLN A 577 15.17 36.96 1.90
CA GLN A 577 14.93 38.17 1.10
C GLN A 577 15.06 37.92 -0.42
N GLU A 578 16.02 37.10 -0.83
CA GLU A 578 16.23 36.69 -2.22
C GLU A 578 15.04 35.86 -2.75
N GLN A 579 14.56 34.88 -1.97
CA GLN A 579 13.46 34.00 -2.35
C GLN A 579 12.10 34.71 -2.31
N MET A 580 11.84 35.55 -1.30
CA MET A 580 10.61 36.36 -1.27
C MET A 580 10.59 37.41 -2.38
N ALA A 581 11.74 37.93 -2.81
CA ALA A 581 11.83 38.77 -4.01
C ALA A 581 11.62 37.98 -5.32
N ARG A 582 12.02 36.70 -5.40
CA ARG A 582 11.61 35.80 -6.51
C ARG A 582 10.09 35.62 -6.51
N LEU A 583 9.49 35.36 -5.35
CA LEU A 583 8.04 35.16 -5.19
C LEU A 583 7.23 36.40 -5.59
N GLU A 584 7.57 37.59 -5.06
CA GLU A 584 6.91 38.85 -5.42
C GLU A 584 7.01 39.13 -6.93
N LYS A 585 8.14 38.81 -7.56
CA LYS A 585 8.34 38.94 -9.00
C LYS A 585 7.51 37.92 -9.81
N ALA A 586 7.42 36.67 -9.37
CA ALA A 586 6.64 35.62 -10.03
C ALA A 586 5.14 35.93 -9.96
N LEU A 587 4.62 36.20 -8.76
CA LEU A 587 3.22 36.61 -8.55
C LEU A 587 2.92 37.95 -9.25
N GLY A 588 3.88 38.88 -9.29
CA GLY A 588 3.78 40.11 -10.07
C GLY A 588 3.63 39.88 -11.58
N ALA A 589 4.27 38.86 -12.15
CA ALA A 589 4.06 38.45 -13.55
C ALA A 589 2.67 37.85 -13.79
N LEU A 590 2.02 37.33 -12.75
CA LEU A 590 0.62 36.90 -12.74
C LEU A 590 -0.36 38.05 -12.39
N ASN A 591 0.14 39.30 -12.29
CA ASN A 591 -0.60 40.53 -11.92
C ASN A 591 -1.09 40.57 -10.45
N VAL A 592 -0.44 39.85 -9.55
CA VAL A 592 -0.73 39.85 -8.10
C VAL A 592 0.28 40.74 -7.37
N ASP A 593 -0.21 41.79 -6.69
CA ASP A 593 0.57 42.60 -5.75
C ASP A 593 0.77 41.80 -4.44
N TRP A 594 1.90 41.12 -4.30
CA TRP A 594 2.24 40.31 -3.12
C TRP A 594 3.01 41.09 -2.03
N SER A 595 3.05 42.43 -2.10
CA SER A 595 3.82 43.23 -1.16
C SER A 595 3.35 43.04 0.30
N PRO A 596 4.28 42.96 1.28
CA PRO A 596 3.93 42.82 2.70
C PRO A 596 3.47 44.16 3.31
N ARG A 597 2.76 44.08 4.44
CA ARG A 597 2.31 45.26 5.20
C ARG A 597 3.50 45.99 5.85
N THR A 598 3.94 47.09 5.26
CA THR A 598 5.08 47.88 5.76
C THR A 598 4.77 48.81 6.95
N LYS A 599 3.48 49.12 7.23
CA LYS A 599 3.08 50.06 8.30
C LYS A 599 1.78 49.68 9.02
N PRO A 600 1.59 50.07 10.30
CA PRO A 600 0.31 49.95 11.00
C PRO A 600 -0.73 50.95 10.48
N GLU A 601 -1.58 50.51 9.55
CA GLU A 601 -2.80 51.24 9.16
C GLU A 601 -3.93 51.10 10.20
N SER A 602 -4.85 52.08 10.22
CA SER A 602 -6.01 52.17 11.12
C SER A 602 -7.30 51.76 10.41
N GLY A 603 -8.09 50.90 11.05
CA GLY A 603 -9.31 50.30 10.48
C GLY A 603 -9.31 48.79 10.64
N GLU A 604 -10.36 48.13 10.13
CA GLU A 604 -10.49 46.67 10.12
C GLU A 604 -10.76 46.21 8.68
N PRO A 605 -10.00 45.24 8.14
CA PRO A 605 -10.30 44.64 6.85
C PRO A 605 -11.53 43.71 6.97
N LYS A 606 -12.41 43.75 5.98
CA LYS A 606 -13.57 42.85 5.90
C LYS A 606 -13.75 42.43 4.44
N LEU A 607 -13.88 41.14 4.19
CA LEU A 607 -14.04 40.60 2.85
C LEU A 607 -15.49 40.20 2.58
N GLU A 608 -15.93 40.44 1.35
CA GLU A 608 -17.08 39.79 0.72
C GLU A 608 -16.53 39.02 -0.49
N ALA A 609 -16.83 37.72 -0.58
CA ALA A 609 -16.30 36.83 -1.62
C ALA A 609 -17.43 36.11 -2.34
N THR A 610 -17.20 35.82 -3.62
CA THR A 610 -18.09 35.02 -4.47
C THR A 610 -17.26 34.00 -5.22
N LEU A 611 -17.66 32.73 -5.15
CA LEU A 611 -17.07 31.61 -5.87
C LEU A 611 -18.00 31.20 -7.01
N THR A 612 -17.48 31.17 -8.24
CA THR A 612 -18.21 30.77 -9.45
C THR A 612 -17.43 29.71 -10.21
N ILE A 613 -18.13 28.86 -10.96
CA ILE A 613 -17.51 27.79 -11.76
C ILE A 613 -18.09 27.85 -13.18
N SER A 614 -17.20 27.85 -14.18
CA SER A 614 -17.58 27.99 -15.58
C SER A 614 -18.40 26.80 -16.06
N ARG A 615 -19.31 27.03 -17.01
CA ARG A 615 -20.43 26.14 -17.41
C ARG A 615 -21.59 26.07 -16.40
N GLY A 616 -21.44 26.63 -15.20
CA GLY A 616 -22.47 26.62 -14.17
C GLY A 616 -22.26 25.46 -13.20
N GLN A 617 -23.35 24.96 -12.60
CA GLN A 617 -23.27 23.91 -11.58
C GLN A 617 -23.24 22.49 -12.15
N GLU A 618 -23.57 22.28 -13.44
CA GLU A 618 -23.51 20.97 -14.09
C GLU A 618 -22.29 20.83 -15.01
N MET A 619 -21.51 19.77 -14.81
CA MET A 619 -20.28 19.45 -15.56
C MET A 619 -20.17 17.94 -15.82
N ALA A 620 -19.34 17.52 -16.77
CA ALA A 620 -19.09 16.10 -17.06
C ALA A 620 -17.63 15.70 -16.80
N GLY A 621 -17.38 14.41 -16.54
CA GLY A 621 -16.03 13.85 -16.52
C GLY A 621 -15.28 14.12 -17.83
N GLY A 622 -14.04 14.59 -17.75
CA GLY A 622 -13.25 15.07 -18.89
C GLY A 622 -13.43 16.55 -19.24
N ASP A 623 -14.25 17.31 -18.52
CA ASP A 623 -14.30 18.77 -18.65
C ASP A 623 -13.16 19.47 -17.88
N GLU A 624 -12.68 20.59 -18.41
CA GLU A 624 -11.77 21.53 -17.73
C GLU A 624 -12.52 22.82 -17.32
N PRO A 625 -13.30 22.83 -16.23
CA PRO A 625 -13.95 24.04 -15.75
C PRO A 625 -12.94 25.03 -15.15
N THR A 626 -13.13 26.31 -15.45
CA THR A 626 -12.49 27.41 -14.71
C THR A 626 -13.26 27.64 -13.41
N VAL A 627 -12.55 27.59 -12.29
CA VAL A 627 -13.03 28.07 -10.99
C VAL A 627 -12.59 29.53 -10.87
N GLU A 628 -13.55 30.45 -10.71
CA GLU A 628 -13.32 31.88 -10.51
C GLU A 628 -13.67 32.28 -9.08
N LEU A 629 -12.76 33.02 -8.45
CA LEU A 629 -12.95 33.59 -7.12
C LEU A 629 -12.86 35.11 -7.20
N VAL A 630 -13.94 35.80 -6.85
CA VAL A 630 -14.02 37.26 -6.82
C VAL A 630 -14.10 37.72 -5.38
N VAL A 631 -13.23 38.64 -4.96
CA VAL A 631 -13.14 39.12 -3.57
C VAL A 631 -13.08 40.63 -3.54
N LYS A 632 -13.97 41.24 -2.74
CA LYS A 632 -14.02 42.67 -2.48
C LYS A 632 -13.68 42.95 -1.02
N ASN A 633 -12.82 43.93 -0.78
CA ASN A 633 -12.62 44.47 0.57
C ASN A 633 -13.68 45.54 0.86
N VAL A 634 -14.60 45.24 1.76
CA VAL A 634 -15.64 46.15 2.27
C VAL A 634 -15.31 46.69 3.67
N GLY A 635 -14.11 46.39 4.17
CA GLY A 635 -13.57 46.96 5.41
C GLY A 635 -13.05 48.38 5.23
N THR A 636 -12.42 48.89 6.29
CA THR A 636 -11.82 50.23 6.34
C THR A 636 -10.29 50.23 6.24
N ALA A 637 -9.65 49.06 6.29
CA ALA A 637 -8.20 48.89 6.10
C ALA A 637 -7.91 47.86 4.98
N PRO A 638 -6.78 48.00 4.24
CA PRO A 638 -6.35 47.05 3.22
C PRO A 638 -6.01 45.67 3.79
N VAL A 639 -6.17 44.64 2.95
CA VAL A 639 -5.57 43.32 3.16
C VAL A 639 -4.29 43.22 2.32
N TYR A 640 -3.31 42.48 2.82
CA TYR A 640 -2.02 42.20 2.19
C TYR A 640 -1.81 40.69 2.08
N GLN A 641 -1.13 40.22 1.03
CA GLN A 641 -0.76 38.80 0.83
C GLN A 641 -1.94 37.83 0.99
N LEU A 642 -3.13 38.23 0.55
CA LEU A 642 -4.34 37.41 0.60
C LEU A 642 -4.29 36.30 -0.43
N PHE A 643 -4.60 35.08 -0.02
CA PHE A 643 -4.97 33.99 -0.93
C PHE A 643 -6.11 33.17 -0.35
N GLY A 644 -6.92 32.60 -1.24
CA GLY A 644 -7.91 31.59 -0.90
C GLY A 644 -7.38 30.19 -1.21
N VAL A 645 -7.88 29.18 -0.51
CA VAL A 645 -7.70 27.76 -0.88
C VAL A 645 -9.07 27.10 -0.88
N THR A 646 -9.33 26.25 -1.89
CA THR A 646 -10.61 25.54 -2.02
C THR A 646 -10.67 24.25 -1.20
N GLU A 647 -11.84 23.94 -0.65
CA GLU A 647 -12.13 22.68 0.02
C GLU A 647 -13.39 22.04 -0.59
N SER A 648 -13.28 20.77 -0.97
CA SER A 648 -14.37 19.95 -1.49
C SER A 648 -14.12 18.48 -1.21
N GLY A 649 -15.17 17.65 -1.28
CA GLY A 649 -15.02 16.19 -1.32
C GLY A 649 -14.60 15.66 -2.71
N ALA A 650 -14.60 16.50 -3.75
CA ALA A 650 -14.13 16.14 -5.08
C ALA A 650 -12.70 16.67 -5.29
N ASP A 651 -11.73 15.76 -5.45
CA ASP A 651 -10.28 16.06 -5.55
C ASP A 651 -9.96 17.18 -6.55
N ALA A 652 -10.61 17.19 -7.72
CA ALA A 652 -10.43 18.19 -8.76
C ALA A 652 -10.81 19.63 -8.35
N PHE A 653 -11.47 19.81 -7.20
CA PHE A 653 -11.83 21.10 -6.60
C PHE A 653 -11.26 21.30 -5.19
N ALA A 654 -10.42 20.40 -4.69
CA ALA A 654 -9.74 20.53 -3.40
C ALA A 654 -8.33 21.12 -3.57
N GLY A 655 -7.86 21.91 -2.60
CA GLY A 655 -6.48 22.40 -2.56
C GLY A 655 -6.12 23.44 -3.62
N ILE A 656 -7.07 24.01 -4.38
CA ILE A 656 -6.76 25.00 -5.40
C ILE A 656 -6.42 26.34 -4.74
N GLU A 657 -5.15 26.71 -4.78
CA GLU A 657 -4.66 27.98 -4.26
C GLU A 657 -4.95 29.16 -5.21
N MET A 658 -5.40 30.27 -4.62
CA MET A 658 -5.95 31.42 -5.34
C MET A 658 -5.39 32.75 -4.82
N PRO A 659 -4.20 33.18 -5.28
CA PRO A 659 -3.55 34.42 -4.85
C PRO A 659 -4.29 35.65 -5.36
N LEU A 660 -4.57 36.57 -4.43
CA LEU A 660 -5.23 37.86 -4.68
C LEU A 660 -4.36 39.03 -4.22
N GLY A 661 -3.40 38.77 -3.32
CA GLY A 661 -2.40 39.72 -2.88
C GLY A 661 -3.00 40.88 -2.08
N ARG A 662 -2.66 42.11 -2.47
CA ARG A 662 -3.10 43.33 -1.80
C ARG A 662 -4.47 43.80 -2.32
N ILE A 663 -5.44 43.94 -1.40
CA ILE A 663 -6.79 44.48 -1.66
C ILE A 663 -7.06 45.72 -0.81
N PRO A 664 -6.94 46.94 -1.38
CA PRO A 664 -7.35 48.19 -0.74
C PRO A 664 -8.86 48.28 -0.41
N PRO A 665 -9.27 49.10 0.57
CA PRO A 665 -10.68 49.33 0.88
C PRO A 665 -11.49 49.75 -0.35
N GLY A 666 -12.61 49.08 -0.59
CA GLY A 666 -13.48 49.30 -1.74
C GLY A 666 -13.05 48.58 -3.04
N GLU A 667 -11.80 48.14 -3.16
CA GLU A 667 -11.32 47.42 -4.34
C GLU A 667 -11.79 45.96 -4.39
N THR A 668 -11.78 45.41 -5.61
CA THR A 668 -12.10 44.01 -5.91
C THR A 668 -10.92 43.38 -6.67
N ARG A 669 -10.51 42.18 -6.26
CA ARG A 669 -9.61 41.29 -7.02
C ARG A 669 -10.40 40.09 -7.53
N ARG A 670 -9.82 39.40 -8.52
CA ARG A 670 -10.33 38.13 -9.04
C ARG A 670 -9.16 37.19 -9.28
N TRP A 671 -9.38 35.90 -9.10
CA TRP A 671 -8.49 34.83 -9.55
C TRP A 671 -9.26 33.82 -10.38
N GLN A 672 -8.58 33.15 -11.30
CA GLN A 672 -9.14 32.10 -12.15
C GLN A 672 -8.14 30.95 -12.25
N ALA A 673 -8.55 29.75 -11.82
CA ALA A 673 -7.78 28.52 -11.94
C ALA A 673 -8.56 27.48 -12.77
N ARG A 674 -7.88 26.54 -13.42
CA ARG A 674 -8.54 25.39 -14.05
C ARG A 674 -8.56 24.21 -13.09
N ALA A 675 -9.74 23.64 -12.88
CA ALA A 675 -9.87 22.26 -12.43
C ALA A 675 -9.88 21.34 -13.66
N SER A 676 -9.35 20.12 -13.53
CA SER A 676 -9.43 19.09 -14.56
C SER A 676 -10.20 17.90 -14.00
N LEU A 677 -11.40 17.63 -14.53
CA LEU A 677 -12.22 16.51 -14.08
C LEU A 677 -11.75 15.22 -14.79
N PRO A 678 -11.24 14.20 -14.07
CA PRO A 678 -10.83 12.96 -14.71
C PRO A 678 -12.02 12.27 -15.38
N LYS A 679 -11.80 11.61 -16.53
CA LYS A 679 -12.88 10.88 -17.23
C LYS A 679 -13.51 9.78 -16.37
N SER A 680 -12.72 9.17 -15.48
CA SER A 680 -13.19 8.16 -14.52
C SER A 680 -13.97 8.72 -13.32
N VAL A 681 -14.16 10.04 -13.19
CA VAL A 681 -14.94 10.65 -12.08
C VAL A 681 -16.36 10.06 -12.01
N LEU A 682 -16.81 9.77 -10.79
CA LEU A 682 -18.16 9.29 -10.51
C LEU A 682 -19.16 10.45 -10.49
N THR A 683 -20.44 10.13 -10.62
CA THR A 683 -21.51 11.12 -10.46
C THR A 683 -21.64 11.52 -8.99
N GLN A 684 -21.60 12.82 -8.72
CA GLN A 684 -21.59 13.38 -7.36
C GLN A 684 -22.19 14.78 -7.30
N HIS A 685 -22.71 15.15 -6.13
CA HIS A 685 -23.15 16.50 -5.80
C HIS A 685 -22.48 16.94 -4.49
N VAL A 686 -21.57 17.92 -4.54
CA VAL A 686 -20.72 18.30 -3.41
C VAL A 686 -20.58 19.82 -3.28
N PRO A 687 -20.35 20.35 -2.07
CA PRO A 687 -19.92 21.73 -1.92
C PRO A 687 -18.47 21.91 -2.39
N VAL A 688 -18.16 23.11 -2.88
CA VAL A 688 -16.82 23.67 -2.99
C VAL A 688 -16.83 24.96 -2.20
N SER A 689 -16.00 25.04 -1.16
CA SER A 689 -15.91 26.21 -0.28
C SER A 689 -14.51 26.83 -0.33
N VAL A 690 -14.37 28.09 0.10
CA VAL A 690 -13.09 28.79 0.19
C VAL A 690 -12.87 29.34 1.58
N ARG A 691 -11.72 28.98 2.15
CA ARG A 691 -11.10 29.64 3.32
C ARG A 691 -10.00 30.60 2.84
N PHE A 692 -9.60 31.55 3.69
CA PHE A 692 -8.63 32.60 3.34
C PHE A 692 -7.49 32.71 4.35
N TRP A 693 -6.32 33.08 3.82
CA TRP A 693 -5.08 33.31 4.57
C TRP A 693 -4.41 34.60 4.11
N THR A 694 -3.63 35.23 5.00
CA THR A 694 -2.80 36.42 4.73
C THR A 694 -1.36 36.09 5.10
N GLY A 695 -0.55 35.70 4.11
CA GLY A 695 0.65 34.91 4.37
C GLY A 695 0.31 33.65 5.19
N GLU A 696 1.17 33.27 6.13
CA GLU A 696 0.96 32.08 6.99
C GLU A 696 -0.29 32.12 7.89
N ALA A 697 -0.93 33.29 8.06
CA ALA A 697 -1.98 33.49 9.07
C ALA A 697 -3.41 33.32 8.50
N PRO A 698 -4.32 32.59 9.16
CA PRO A 698 -5.72 32.49 8.74
C PRO A 698 -6.43 33.85 8.84
N PHE A 699 -7.24 34.18 7.83
CA PHE A 699 -7.96 35.46 7.79
C PHE A 699 -9.25 35.42 8.63
N GLY A 700 -9.42 36.40 9.52
CA GLY A 700 -10.62 36.56 10.34
C GLY A 700 -10.55 35.81 11.68
N ARG A 701 -11.71 35.43 12.23
CA ARG A 701 -11.79 34.65 13.47
C ARG A 701 -11.92 33.16 13.14
N VAL A 702 -10.97 32.37 13.61
CA VAL A 702 -11.02 30.91 13.55
C VAL A 702 -12.10 30.34 14.48
N ASP A 703 -12.53 29.11 14.21
CA ASP A 703 -13.43 28.35 15.08
C ASP A 703 -12.70 27.69 16.27
N ALA A 704 -13.43 26.89 17.07
CA ALA A 704 -12.88 26.21 18.25
C ALA A 704 -11.86 25.11 17.89
N GLU A 705 -11.86 24.63 16.64
CA GLU A 705 -10.90 23.69 16.10
C GLU A 705 -9.72 24.41 15.38
N GLY A 706 -9.70 25.74 15.40
CA GLY A 706 -8.63 26.57 14.82
C GLY A 706 -8.74 26.80 13.31
N ARG A 707 -9.83 26.40 12.67
CA ARG A 707 -10.00 26.53 11.20
C ARG A 707 -10.42 27.95 10.82
N PRO A 708 -9.92 28.52 9.69
CA PRO A 708 -10.43 29.78 9.17
C PRO A 708 -11.93 29.69 8.81
N PRO A 709 -12.68 30.81 8.90
CA PRO A 709 -14.08 30.83 8.52
C PRO A 709 -14.23 30.60 7.00
N VAL A 710 -15.28 29.88 6.61
CA VAL A 710 -15.69 29.80 5.20
C VAL A 710 -16.25 31.17 4.78
N VAL A 711 -15.72 31.76 3.71
CA VAL A 711 -16.10 33.10 3.24
C VAL A 711 -16.85 33.05 1.90
N ALA A 712 -16.73 31.96 1.16
CA ALA A 712 -17.59 31.64 0.01
C ALA A 712 -17.83 30.12 -0.08
N GLU A 713 -19.02 29.73 -0.54
CA GLU A 713 -19.39 28.34 -0.89
C GLU A 713 -20.21 28.36 -2.18
N THR A 714 -20.03 27.34 -3.02
CA THR A 714 -20.94 26.98 -4.10
C THR A 714 -21.12 25.46 -4.14
N TRP A 715 -22.11 24.96 -4.85
CA TRP A 715 -22.35 23.52 -5.03
C TRP A 715 -22.11 23.12 -6.49
N VAL A 716 -21.51 21.95 -6.70
CA VAL A 716 -21.22 21.38 -8.01
C VAL A 716 -21.86 20.01 -8.18
N HIS A 717 -22.51 19.82 -9.32
CA HIS A 717 -22.99 18.53 -9.81
C HIS A 717 -22.06 18.06 -10.93
N VAL A 718 -21.19 17.10 -10.60
CA VAL A 718 -20.32 16.45 -11.59
C VAL A 718 -21.02 15.17 -12.03
N ARG A 719 -21.32 15.05 -13.31
CA ARG A 719 -21.89 13.85 -13.93
C ARG A 719 -20.76 12.96 -14.45
N GLY A 720 -20.63 11.75 -13.91
CA GLY A 720 -19.71 10.75 -14.44
C GLY A 720 -20.08 10.35 -15.87
N LEU A 721 -19.08 10.00 -16.68
CA LEU A 721 -19.32 9.53 -18.04
C LEU A 721 -20.03 8.16 -18.04
N PRO A 722 -20.94 7.89 -19.00
CA PRO A 722 -21.52 6.57 -19.20
C PRO A 722 -20.43 5.50 -19.36
N ARG A 723 -20.63 4.35 -18.72
CA ARG A 723 -19.57 3.35 -18.54
C ARG A 723 -19.66 2.20 -19.55
N PRO A 724 -18.53 1.73 -20.09
CA PRO A 724 -18.49 0.47 -20.83
C PRO A 724 -18.74 -0.71 -19.88
N ARG A 725 -19.25 -1.81 -20.43
CA ARG A 725 -19.36 -3.12 -19.78
C ARG A 725 -18.95 -4.15 -20.82
N PHE A 726 -18.24 -5.19 -20.42
CA PHE A 726 -17.72 -6.15 -21.39
C PHE A 726 -18.49 -7.46 -21.37
N GLU A 727 -18.68 -8.01 -22.56
CA GLU A 727 -18.92 -9.43 -22.80
C GLU A 727 -17.75 -9.96 -23.60
N TYR A 728 -17.47 -11.26 -23.50
CA TYR A 728 -16.52 -11.88 -24.41
C TYR A 728 -16.94 -13.31 -24.80
N ALA A 729 -16.50 -13.70 -25.99
CA ALA A 729 -16.41 -15.09 -26.41
C ALA A 729 -14.95 -15.42 -26.68
N ALA A 730 -14.54 -16.65 -26.40
CA ALA A 730 -13.20 -17.14 -26.64
C ALA A 730 -13.22 -18.56 -27.21
N PHE A 731 -12.30 -18.88 -28.11
CA PHE A 731 -12.16 -20.19 -28.72
C PHE A 731 -10.70 -20.44 -29.16
N VAL A 732 -10.39 -21.70 -29.44
CA VAL A 732 -9.08 -22.13 -29.94
C VAL A 732 -9.11 -22.16 -31.47
N ASP A 733 -8.37 -21.27 -32.13
CA ASP A 733 -8.09 -21.36 -33.58
C ASP A 733 -6.86 -22.26 -33.76
N ASP A 734 -7.09 -23.57 -33.63
CA ASP A 734 -6.09 -24.56 -33.98
C ASP A 734 -6.00 -24.70 -35.51
N ALA A 735 -5.29 -23.77 -36.12
CA ALA A 735 -4.85 -23.85 -37.50
C ALA A 735 -3.36 -24.27 -37.63
N GLY A 736 -2.70 -24.56 -36.50
CA GLY A 736 -1.26 -24.84 -36.42
C GLY A 736 -0.91 -26.27 -36.00
N GLY A 737 -1.77 -26.91 -35.20
CA GLY A 737 -1.73 -28.31 -34.80
C GLY A 737 -2.65 -29.18 -35.64
N ASN A 738 -3.50 -29.96 -35.00
CA ASN A 738 -4.25 -31.06 -35.63
C ASN A 738 -5.56 -30.64 -36.36
N GLY A 739 -6.17 -29.51 -35.99
CA GLY A 739 -7.32 -28.89 -36.64
C GLY A 739 -8.70 -29.11 -36.00
N ASP A 740 -8.76 -29.74 -34.82
CA ASP A 740 -9.99 -30.17 -34.14
C ASP A 740 -10.58 -29.18 -33.12
N GLY A 741 -9.91 -28.05 -32.89
CA GLY A 741 -10.37 -26.97 -32.01
C GLY A 741 -10.20 -27.26 -30.51
N ILE A 742 -9.37 -28.24 -30.16
CA ILE A 742 -8.92 -28.57 -28.81
C ILE A 742 -7.42 -28.23 -28.75
N LEU A 743 -6.92 -27.85 -27.57
CA LEU A 743 -5.49 -27.68 -27.32
C LEU A 743 -4.91 -28.99 -26.77
N ASN A 744 -3.90 -29.57 -27.43
CA ASN A 744 -3.17 -30.74 -26.95
C ASN A 744 -1.76 -30.43 -26.43
N GLU A 745 -1.14 -31.41 -25.76
CA GLU A 745 0.28 -31.36 -25.43
C GLU A 745 1.14 -31.30 -26.69
N GLY A 746 2.15 -30.42 -26.67
CA GLY A 746 3.05 -30.16 -27.79
C GLY A 746 2.50 -29.18 -28.85
N GLU A 747 1.25 -28.73 -28.74
CA GLU A 747 0.64 -27.83 -29.72
C GLU A 747 0.81 -26.33 -29.37
N THR A 748 0.83 -25.51 -30.42
CA THR A 748 0.80 -24.04 -30.31
C THR A 748 -0.37 -23.51 -31.11
N VAL A 749 -1.33 -22.90 -30.41
CA VAL A 749 -2.61 -22.44 -30.95
C VAL A 749 -2.77 -20.92 -30.77
N ASP A 750 -3.62 -20.30 -31.59
CA ASP A 750 -4.06 -18.93 -31.34
C ASP A 750 -5.40 -18.96 -30.59
N VAL A 751 -5.39 -18.58 -29.31
CA VAL A 751 -6.60 -18.34 -28.51
C VAL A 751 -7.22 -17.04 -28.99
N VAL A 752 -8.36 -17.15 -29.68
CA VAL A 752 -9.08 -16.04 -30.28
C VAL A 752 -10.12 -15.53 -29.30
N VAL A 753 -10.10 -14.23 -29.01
CA VAL A 753 -11.03 -13.58 -28.08
C VAL A 753 -11.75 -12.46 -28.81
N THR A 754 -13.07 -12.55 -28.89
CA THR A 754 -13.94 -11.45 -29.35
C THR A 754 -14.51 -10.74 -28.13
N VAL A 755 -14.13 -9.47 -27.95
CA VAL A 755 -14.62 -8.61 -26.86
C VAL A 755 -15.70 -7.68 -27.40
N ARG A 756 -16.84 -7.60 -26.70
CA ARG A 756 -17.99 -6.75 -27.06
C ARG A 756 -18.28 -5.76 -25.95
N ASN A 757 -18.56 -4.51 -26.29
CA ASN A 757 -19.02 -3.50 -25.33
C ASN A 757 -20.55 -3.45 -25.27
N VAL A 758 -21.13 -3.87 -24.15
CA VAL A 758 -22.57 -3.79 -23.83
C VAL A 758 -22.86 -2.79 -22.70
N GLY A 759 -21.91 -1.88 -22.45
CA GLY A 759 -22.08 -0.74 -21.57
C GLY A 759 -22.98 0.33 -22.16
N ASP A 760 -23.20 1.38 -21.36
CA ASP A 760 -23.97 2.55 -21.77
C ASP A 760 -23.06 3.65 -22.35
N GLY A 761 -21.74 3.44 -22.36
CA GLY A 761 -20.73 4.33 -22.95
C GLY A 761 -19.59 3.59 -23.64
N THR A 762 -18.85 4.32 -24.48
CA THR A 762 -17.68 3.84 -25.22
C THR A 762 -16.50 3.55 -24.29
N ALA A 763 -15.81 2.42 -24.51
CA ALA A 763 -14.50 2.20 -23.92
C ALA A 763 -13.43 2.91 -24.78
N GLU A 764 -12.70 3.83 -24.20
CA GLU A 764 -11.69 4.66 -24.88
C GLU A 764 -10.43 3.85 -25.23
N LYS A 765 -9.97 3.01 -24.30
CA LYS A 765 -8.73 2.23 -24.44
C LYS A 765 -8.86 0.93 -23.65
N THR A 766 -9.33 -0.11 -24.33
CA THR A 766 -9.50 -1.44 -23.74
C THR A 766 -8.20 -2.23 -23.83
N LEU A 767 -7.61 -2.55 -22.68
CA LEU A 767 -6.55 -3.54 -22.53
C LEU A 767 -7.18 -4.92 -22.35
N VAL A 768 -6.83 -5.87 -23.21
CA VAL A 768 -7.14 -7.30 -23.02
C VAL A 768 -5.87 -8.02 -22.61
N THR A 769 -5.95 -8.77 -21.51
CA THR A 769 -4.84 -9.48 -20.88
C THR A 769 -5.22 -10.94 -20.66
N LEU A 770 -4.36 -11.87 -21.08
CA LEU A 770 -4.43 -13.30 -20.80
C LEU A 770 -3.26 -13.68 -19.90
N LYS A 771 -3.52 -14.23 -18.71
CA LYS A 771 -2.50 -14.63 -17.73
C LYS A 771 -2.52 -16.15 -17.56
N ASN A 772 -1.37 -16.75 -17.31
CA ASN A 772 -1.27 -18.09 -16.77
C ASN A 772 -1.36 -18.01 -15.24
N ARG A 773 -2.14 -18.90 -14.62
CA ARG A 773 -2.44 -18.93 -13.18
C ARG A 773 -1.48 -19.81 -12.38
N GLY A 774 -0.73 -20.71 -13.03
CA GLY A 774 0.28 -21.54 -12.35
C GLY A 774 0.80 -22.81 -13.07
N SER A 775 0.50 -23.01 -14.36
CA SER A 775 1.00 -24.19 -15.10
C SER A 775 2.35 -23.89 -15.77
N GLU A 776 3.47 -24.47 -15.29
CA GLU A 776 4.78 -24.28 -15.91
C GLU A 776 4.82 -24.75 -17.38
N GLU A 777 3.89 -25.63 -17.73
CA GLU A 777 3.70 -26.26 -19.03
C GLU A 777 2.96 -25.36 -20.03
N THR A 778 2.33 -24.25 -19.61
CA THR A 778 1.69 -23.30 -20.53
C THR A 778 2.54 -22.04 -20.76
N TYR A 779 2.87 -21.78 -22.03
CA TYR A 779 3.60 -20.58 -22.45
C TYR A 779 2.73 -19.64 -23.30
N ILE A 780 2.70 -18.36 -22.92
CA ILE A 780 1.96 -17.31 -23.64
C ILE A 780 3.00 -16.38 -24.29
N HIS A 781 3.05 -16.34 -25.64
CA HIS A 781 4.06 -15.56 -26.38
C HIS A 781 3.81 -14.06 -26.30
N GLN A 782 2.54 -13.66 -26.31
CA GLN A 782 2.08 -12.28 -26.07
C GLN A 782 0.76 -12.35 -25.31
N GLY A 783 0.76 -11.93 -24.05
CA GLY A 783 -0.40 -12.00 -23.17
C GLY A 783 -1.13 -10.67 -22.99
N ARG A 784 -0.71 -9.58 -23.63
CA ARG A 784 -1.35 -8.24 -23.53
C ARG A 784 -1.54 -7.65 -24.92
N THR A 785 -2.72 -7.07 -25.16
CA THR A 785 -3.06 -6.40 -26.43
C THR A 785 -4.09 -5.29 -26.19
N PHE A 786 -4.11 -4.27 -27.04
CA PHE A 786 -5.01 -3.12 -26.90
C PHE A 786 -6.02 -3.06 -28.04
N ILE A 787 -7.29 -2.85 -27.68
CA ILE A 787 -8.37 -2.45 -28.58
C ILE A 787 -8.55 -0.92 -28.42
N PRO A 788 -8.21 -0.12 -29.46
CA PRO A 788 -8.43 1.32 -29.43
C PRO A 788 -9.90 1.66 -29.74
N GLY A 789 -10.61 2.27 -28.79
CA GLY A 789 -11.99 2.76 -28.99
C GLY A 789 -13.05 1.70 -29.29
N LEU A 790 -13.57 1.00 -28.27
CA LEU A 790 -14.68 0.05 -28.43
C LEU A 790 -16.03 0.71 -28.13
N GLY A 791 -16.74 1.13 -29.19
CA GLY A 791 -18.06 1.77 -29.09
C GLY A 791 -19.17 0.85 -28.58
N VAL A 792 -20.25 1.43 -28.07
CA VAL A 792 -21.42 0.68 -27.57
C VAL A 792 -22.02 -0.21 -28.66
N GLY A 793 -22.29 -1.48 -28.32
CA GLY A 793 -22.81 -2.49 -29.23
C GLY A 793 -21.82 -2.97 -30.29
N LYS A 794 -20.53 -2.59 -30.19
CA LYS A 794 -19.45 -3.06 -31.07
C LYS A 794 -18.63 -4.15 -30.40
N ASP A 795 -18.11 -5.02 -31.25
CA ASP A 795 -17.16 -6.08 -30.96
C ASP A 795 -15.83 -5.82 -31.68
N GLN A 796 -14.76 -6.37 -31.12
CA GLN A 796 -13.44 -6.44 -31.75
C GLN A 796 -12.75 -7.73 -31.33
N THR A 797 -12.20 -8.46 -32.30
CA THR A 797 -11.45 -9.69 -32.07
C THR A 797 -9.96 -9.42 -31.92
N VAL A 798 -9.34 -10.12 -30.97
CA VAL A 798 -7.88 -10.19 -30.74
C VAL A 798 -7.44 -11.65 -30.66
N ARG A 799 -6.12 -11.91 -30.76
CA ARG A 799 -5.54 -13.25 -30.66
C ARG A 799 -4.40 -13.26 -29.64
N PHE A 800 -4.30 -14.33 -28.88
CA PHE A 800 -3.20 -14.63 -27.97
C PHE A 800 -2.60 -15.97 -28.36
N ARG A 801 -1.31 -16.01 -28.71
CA ARG A 801 -0.66 -17.29 -29.00
C ARG A 801 -0.28 -18.01 -27.72
N VAL A 802 -0.74 -19.25 -27.59
CA VAL A 802 -0.56 -20.11 -26.42
C VAL A 802 0.00 -21.45 -26.86
N GLU A 803 1.07 -21.88 -26.19
CA GLU A 803 1.76 -23.15 -26.37
C GLU A 803 1.51 -24.00 -25.12
N ALA A 804 1.00 -25.22 -25.28
CA ALA A 804 0.95 -26.22 -24.21
C ALA A 804 2.09 -27.22 -24.44
N LYS A 805 3.06 -27.23 -23.53
CA LYS A 805 4.24 -28.10 -23.59
C LYS A 805 3.87 -29.55 -23.24
N GLU A 806 4.75 -30.49 -23.57
CA GLU A 806 4.69 -31.87 -23.07
C GLU A 806 4.71 -31.93 -21.54
N GLY A 807 3.95 -32.85 -20.94
CA GLY A 807 3.84 -33.07 -19.50
C GLY A 807 2.73 -32.27 -18.80
N HIS A 808 1.86 -31.59 -19.55
CA HIS A 808 0.82 -30.72 -18.98
C HIS A 808 -0.18 -31.52 -18.11
N PRO A 809 -0.58 -31.03 -16.91
CA PRO A 809 -1.59 -31.71 -16.09
C PRO A 809 -2.93 -31.83 -16.81
N ALA A 810 -3.61 -32.97 -16.60
CA ALA A 810 -4.85 -33.37 -17.31
C ALA A 810 -6.07 -32.46 -17.11
N ALA A 811 -5.99 -31.46 -16.22
CA ALA A 811 -6.99 -30.40 -16.08
C ALA A 811 -6.90 -29.32 -17.18
N GLY A 812 -5.77 -29.25 -17.90
CA GLY A 812 -5.51 -28.25 -18.92
C GLY A 812 -5.04 -26.90 -18.39
N PRO A 813 -4.71 -25.95 -19.29
CA PRO A 813 -4.14 -24.65 -18.93
C PRO A 813 -5.04 -23.82 -18.01
N GLU A 814 -4.61 -23.57 -16.77
CA GLU A 814 -5.27 -22.59 -15.92
C GLU A 814 -4.92 -21.17 -16.39
N LEU A 815 -5.86 -20.53 -17.10
CA LEU A 815 -5.71 -19.18 -17.62
C LEU A 815 -6.74 -18.22 -17.01
N ASP A 816 -6.35 -16.97 -16.76
CA ASP A 816 -7.26 -15.88 -16.42
C ASP A 816 -7.31 -14.86 -17.56
N ILE A 817 -8.51 -14.45 -18.00
CA ILE A 817 -8.70 -13.30 -18.87
C ILE A 817 -9.13 -12.07 -18.06
N GLN A 818 -8.49 -10.94 -18.35
CA GLN A 818 -8.85 -9.63 -17.83
C GLN A 818 -9.04 -8.64 -19.00
N ILE A 819 -10.22 -8.03 -19.08
CA ILE A 819 -10.53 -6.94 -20.02
C ILE A 819 -10.69 -5.68 -19.17
N THR A 820 -10.06 -4.57 -19.54
CA THR A 820 -10.07 -3.34 -18.73
C THR A 820 -10.02 -2.10 -19.60
N ASP A 821 -10.97 -1.18 -19.45
CA ASP A 821 -10.80 0.17 -19.99
C ASP A 821 -9.86 0.98 -19.07
N THR A 822 -8.76 1.48 -19.61
CA THR A 822 -7.72 2.15 -18.81
C THR A 822 -7.95 3.66 -18.64
N VAL A 823 -9.16 4.17 -18.91
CA VAL A 823 -9.53 5.59 -18.82
C VAL A 823 -10.77 5.80 -17.95
N LEU A 824 -11.69 4.84 -17.95
CA LEU A 824 -12.90 4.78 -17.12
C LEU A 824 -12.80 3.72 -16.00
N GLU A 825 -11.70 2.96 -15.95
CA GLU A 825 -11.36 1.96 -14.90
C GLU A 825 -12.30 0.75 -14.81
N GLU A 826 -13.17 0.56 -15.80
CA GLU A 826 -14.11 -0.56 -15.81
C GLU A 826 -13.43 -1.85 -16.26
N ARG A 827 -13.71 -2.96 -15.56
CA ARG A 827 -12.97 -4.21 -15.68
C ARG A 827 -13.89 -5.43 -15.63
N LEU A 828 -13.62 -6.38 -16.53
CA LEU A 828 -14.02 -7.79 -16.45
C LEU A 828 -12.79 -8.61 -16.03
N THR A 829 -12.96 -9.60 -15.17
CA THR A 829 -11.96 -10.64 -14.91
C THR A 829 -12.68 -11.98 -14.79
N HIS A 830 -12.12 -13.04 -15.36
CA HIS A 830 -12.73 -14.36 -15.41
C HIS A 830 -11.68 -15.46 -15.62
N ALA A 831 -11.86 -16.63 -15.00
CA ALA A 831 -11.09 -17.81 -15.35
C ALA A 831 -11.50 -18.30 -16.75
N LEU A 832 -10.54 -18.52 -17.64
CA LEU A 832 -10.79 -18.89 -19.03
C LEU A 832 -10.76 -20.41 -19.19
N ASP A 833 -11.94 -21.02 -19.17
CA ASP A 833 -12.16 -22.40 -19.64
C ASP A 833 -11.78 -22.51 -21.14
N LEU A 834 -10.81 -23.38 -21.44
CA LEU A 834 -10.39 -23.74 -22.80
C LEU A 834 -10.54 -25.25 -23.02
N PRO A 835 -11.01 -25.70 -24.20
CA PRO A 835 -11.03 -27.12 -24.53
C PRO A 835 -9.59 -27.65 -24.61
N TYR A 836 -9.25 -28.58 -23.73
CA TYR A 836 -7.93 -29.23 -23.67
C TYR A 836 -8.07 -30.75 -23.54
N LEU A 837 -7.13 -31.50 -24.12
CA LEU A 837 -6.95 -32.94 -23.93
C LEU A 837 -5.45 -33.29 -23.93
N PRO A 838 -4.94 -34.15 -23.02
CA PRO A 838 -3.52 -34.56 -23.01
C PRO A 838 -3.06 -35.27 -24.29
N GLU A 839 -3.83 -36.26 -24.74
CA GLU A 839 -3.55 -37.03 -25.95
C GLU A 839 -3.97 -36.25 -27.20
N SER A 840 -3.15 -36.30 -28.26
CA SER A 840 -3.40 -35.61 -29.52
C SER A 840 -4.75 -35.98 -30.14
N GLY A 841 -5.48 -34.96 -30.60
CA GLY A 841 -6.83 -35.06 -31.15
C GLY A 841 -6.93 -35.82 -32.47
N THR A 842 -8.17 -36.00 -32.95
CA THR A 842 -8.38 -36.65 -34.25
C THR A 842 -8.22 -35.64 -35.37
N ALA A 843 -7.00 -35.57 -35.91
CA ALA A 843 -6.59 -34.62 -36.95
C ALA A 843 -7.65 -34.38 -38.05
N PHE A 844 -7.86 -33.11 -38.38
CA PHE A 844 -8.89 -32.65 -39.28
C PHE A 844 -8.70 -33.13 -40.72
N VAL A 845 -9.73 -33.79 -41.25
CA VAL A 845 -9.82 -34.24 -42.64
C VAL A 845 -10.69 -33.26 -43.42
N ALA A 846 -10.07 -32.48 -44.31
CA ALA A 846 -10.78 -31.62 -45.26
C ALA A 846 -11.66 -32.48 -46.18
N SER A 847 -12.98 -32.34 -46.04
CA SER A 847 -13.97 -33.13 -46.78
C SER A 847 -15.27 -32.32 -46.93
N PRO A 848 -15.30 -31.31 -47.83
CA PRO A 848 -16.43 -30.39 -47.93
C PRO A 848 -17.76 -31.11 -48.18
N ALA A 849 -18.74 -30.87 -47.31
CA ALA A 849 -20.00 -31.59 -47.28
C ALA A 849 -21.17 -30.66 -46.96
N ARG A 850 -22.36 -31.02 -47.46
CA ARG A 850 -23.62 -30.33 -47.18
C ARG A 850 -24.41 -31.15 -46.19
N TYR A 851 -24.82 -30.51 -45.10
CA TYR A 851 -25.60 -31.12 -44.03
C TYR A 851 -26.88 -30.33 -43.76
N ALA A 852 -27.88 -31.00 -43.20
CA ALA A 852 -28.98 -30.40 -42.48
C ALA A 852 -28.98 -30.87 -41.03
N SER A 853 -29.37 -29.98 -40.11
CA SER A 853 -29.71 -30.35 -38.73
C SER A 853 -30.97 -31.23 -38.69
N ALA A 854 -31.11 -31.97 -37.60
CA ALA A 854 -32.20 -32.90 -37.34
C ALA A 854 -33.55 -32.19 -37.08
N THR A 855 -34.52 -32.93 -36.55
CA THR A 855 -35.83 -32.39 -36.14
C THR A 855 -35.80 -31.65 -34.80
N ASP A 856 -34.76 -31.86 -34.00
CA ASP A 856 -34.39 -31.12 -32.81
C ASP A 856 -33.27 -30.10 -33.11
N GLU A 857 -33.05 -29.15 -32.19
CA GLU A 857 -31.90 -28.24 -32.24
C GLU A 857 -30.60 -29.00 -32.01
N VAL A 858 -29.55 -28.65 -32.75
CA VAL A 858 -28.29 -29.39 -32.71
C VAL A 858 -27.18 -28.50 -32.12
N PRO A 859 -26.51 -28.92 -31.02
CA PRO A 859 -25.47 -28.13 -30.38
C PRO A 859 -24.18 -28.09 -31.20
N VAL A 860 -23.64 -26.88 -31.38
CA VAL A 860 -22.28 -26.62 -31.86
C VAL A 860 -21.36 -26.51 -30.66
N ARG A 861 -20.21 -27.19 -30.68
CA ARG A 861 -19.19 -27.17 -29.61
C ARG A 861 -17.92 -26.42 -30.04
N ALA A 862 -17.16 -25.94 -29.06
CA ALA A 862 -15.90 -25.22 -29.27
C ALA A 862 -14.81 -26.07 -29.97
N GLY A 863 -14.79 -27.38 -29.68
CA GLY A 863 -13.85 -28.35 -30.27
C GLY A 863 -14.52 -29.71 -30.48
N ALA A 864 -13.81 -30.64 -31.13
CA ALA A 864 -14.31 -31.94 -31.58
C ALA A 864 -14.49 -33.02 -30.47
N SER A 865 -14.94 -32.63 -29.28
CA SER A 865 -15.15 -33.53 -28.14
C SER A 865 -16.57 -33.47 -27.59
N PRO A 866 -17.15 -34.59 -27.10
CA PRO A 866 -18.41 -34.59 -26.34
C PRO A 866 -18.36 -33.76 -25.04
N SER A 867 -17.16 -33.54 -24.47
CA SER A 867 -16.96 -32.68 -23.28
C SER A 867 -16.81 -31.20 -23.61
N ALA A 868 -16.42 -30.82 -24.83
CA ALA A 868 -16.16 -29.42 -25.18
C ALA A 868 -17.43 -28.55 -25.06
N ARG A 869 -17.30 -27.36 -24.48
CA ARG A 869 -18.40 -26.42 -24.21
C ARG A 869 -19.26 -26.17 -25.46
N VAL A 870 -20.58 -26.15 -25.30
CA VAL A 870 -21.52 -25.76 -26.36
C VAL A 870 -21.43 -24.25 -26.56
N VAL A 871 -21.15 -23.81 -27.79
CA VAL A 871 -20.96 -22.40 -28.14
C VAL A 871 -22.21 -21.77 -28.76
N ALA A 872 -22.97 -22.56 -29.51
CA ALA A 872 -24.18 -22.10 -30.19
C ALA A 872 -25.13 -23.26 -30.50
N MET A 873 -26.37 -22.95 -30.86
CA MET A 873 -27.37 -23.93 -31.28
C MET A 873 -27.74 -23.72 -32.75
N VAL A 874 -27.84 -24.83 -33.50
CA VAL A 874 -28.36 -24.84 -34.88
C VAL A 874 -29.86 -25.12 -34.83
N PRO A 875 -30.73 -24.23 -35.33
CA PRO A 875 -32.17 -24.47 -35.40
C PRO A 875 -32.53 -25.74 -36.20
N PRO A 876 -33.69 -26.38 -35.97
CA PRO A 876 -34.07 -27.60 -36.68
C PRO A 876 -34.19 -27.42 -38.19
N ARG A 877 -33.89 -28.48 -38.96
CA ARG A 877 -33.99 -28.51 -40.44
C ARG A 877 -33.23 -27.38 -41.17
N ARG A 878 -32.16 -26.85 -40.60
CA ARG A 878 -31.30 -25.81 -41.20
C ARG A 878 -30.20 -26.47 -42.04
N ALA A 879 -30.11 -26.12 -43.33
CA ALA A 879 -29.04 -26.59 -44.22
C ALA A 879 -27.83 -25.65 -44.24
N PHE A 880 -26.63 -26.23 -44.21
CA PHE A 880 -25.35 -25.53 -44.15
C PHE A 880 -24.22 -26.33 -44.82
N GLU A 881 -23.07 -25.68 -45.01
CA GLU A 881 -21.85 -26.31 -45.50
C GLU A 881 -20.84 -26.53 -44.36
N SER A 882 -20.15 -27.66 -44.43
CA SER A 882 -19.05 -28.06 -43.55
C SER A 882 -17.80 -28.21 -44.42
N ASP A 883 -16.64 -27.77 -43.93
CA ASP A 883 -15.38 -27.83 -44.68
C ASP A 883 -14.64 -29.16 -44.51
N GLY A 884 -14.97 -29.93 -43.46
CA GLY A 884 -14.41 -31.24 -43.18
C GLY A 884 -14.83 -31.79 -41.82
N HIS A 885 -14.06 -32.74 -41.29
CA HIS A 885 -14.38 -33.37 -40.02
C HIS A 885 -13.13 -33.73 -39.20
N ALA A 886 -13.30 -33.71 -37.88
CA ALA A 886 -12.38 -34.29 -36.91
C ALA A 886 -13.12 -35.45 -36.22
N GLY A 887 -12.75 -36.69 -36.56
CA GLY A 887 -13.41 -37.91 -36.08
C GLY A 887 -14.94 -37.93 -36.30
N GLU A 888 -15.70 -38.01 -35.21
CA GLU A 888 -17.16 -37.98 -35.22
C GLU A 888 -17.78 -36.59 -35.49
N PHE A 889 -16.99 -35.52 -35.52
CA PHE A 889 -17.48 -34.15 -35.56
C PHE A 889 -17.26 -33.50 -36.93
N ALA A 890 -18.33 -33.00 -37.55
CA ALA A 890 -18.24 -32.13 -38.71
C ALA A 890 -17.91 -30.70 -38.23
N ARG A 891 -16.96 -30.05 -38.89
CA ARG A 891 -16.57 -28.66 -38.60
C ARG A 891 -17.41 -27.70 -39.43
N VAL A 892 -17.84 -26.61 -38.81
CA VAL A 892 -18.67 -25.56 -39.42
C VAL A 892 -18.05 -24.19 -39.16
N ASN A 893 -18.25 -23.27 -40.10
CA ASN A 893 -17.87 -21.87 -39.94
C ASN A 893 -19.06 -21.08 -39.37
N LEU A 894 -18.81 -20.31 -38.32
CA LEU A 894 -19.80 -19.47 -37.64
C LEU A 894 -19.81 -18.04 -38.21
N PRO A 895 -20.90 -17.25 -38.00
CA PRO A 895 -21.05 -15.93 -38.62
C PRO A 895 -20.00 -14.88 -38.24
N ASP A 896 -19.35 -15.07 -37.10
CA ASP A 896 -18.25 -14.26 -36.55
C ASP A 896 -16.86 -14.68 -37.08
N GLY A 897 -16.79 -15.72 -37.92
CA GLY A 897 -15.55 -16.30 -38.41
C GLY A 897 -14.90 -17.33 -37.47
N ALA A 898 -15.54 -17.67 -36.36
CA ALA A 898 -15.11 -18.79 -35.51
C ALA A 898 -15.39 -20.14 -36.20
N ARG A 899 -14.72 -21.20 -35.73
CA ARG A 899 -15.03 -22.59 -36.10
C ARG A 899 -15.77 -23.27 -34.96
N GLY A 900 -16.73 -24.12 -35.30
CA GLY A 900 -17.47 -24.93 -34.35
C GLY A 900 -17.65 -26.37 -34.84
N PHE A 901 -18.00 -27.26 -33.93
CA PHE A 901 -18.00 -28.71 -34.17
C PHE A 901 -19.34 -29.35 -33.80
N ILE A 902 -19.90 -30.16 -34.69
CA ILE A 902 -21.20 -30.81 -34.53
C ILE A 902 -21.05 -32.33 -34.74
N ARG A 903 -21.57 -33.16 -33.83
CA ARG A 903 -21.54 -34.63 -34.01
C ARG A 903 -22.33 -35.07 -35.24
N ARG A 904 -21.69 -35.85 -36.10
CA ARG A 904 -22.19 -36.27 -37.42
C ARG A 904 -23.39 -37.20 -37.34
N ASP A 905 -23.62 -37.86 -36.21
CA ASP A 905 -24.83 -38.66 -35.97
C ASP A 905 -26.10 -37.80 -35.80
N ARG A 906 -25.96 -36.49 -35.55
CA ARG A 906 -27.06 -35.51 -35.57
C ARG A 906 -27.24 -34.79 -36.92
N LEU A 907 -26.49 -35.18 -37.94
CA LEU A 907 -26.48 -34.54 -39.26
C LEU A 907 -26.96 -35.49 -40.36
N HIS A 908 -27.72 -34.93 -41.30
CA HIS A 908 -28.28 -35.67 -42.43
C HIS A 908 -27.97 -34.92 -43.74
N ALA A 909 -28.08 -35.60 -44.89
CA ALA A 909 -28.01 -34.92 -46.17
C ALA A 909 -29.24 -34.01 -46.35
N PRO A 910 -29.08 -32.74 -46.79
CA PRO A 910 -30.21 -31.84 -46.99
C PRO A 910 -31.10 -32.31 -48.16
N PRO A 911 -32.43 -32.08 -48.09
CA PRO A 911 -33.32 -32.24 -49.24
C PRO A 911 -32.86 -31.43 -50.47
N PRO A 912 -33.09 -31.89 -51.71
CA PRO A 912 -32.59 -31.22 -52.93
C PRO A 912 -33.10 -29.79 -53.14
N ASP A 913 -34.23 -29.46 -52.52
CA ASP A 913 -34.93 -28.17 -52.55
C ASP A 913 -34.58 -27.24 -51.37
N LEU A 914 -33.88 -27.75 -50.34
CA LEU A 914 -33.55 -26.98 -49.15
C LEU A 914 -32.35 -26.06 -49.39
N ALA A 915 -32.60 -24.75 -49.42
CA ALA A 915 -31.57 -23.74 -49.66
C ALA A 915 -30.46 -23.76 -48.59
N VAL A 916 -29.27 -24.19 -49.01
CA VAL A 916 -28.04 -24.11 -48.22
C VAL A 916 -27.65 -22.63 -48.05
N ASN A 917 -27.41 -22.22 -46.81
CA ASN A 917 -27.10 -20.84 -46.45
C ASN A 917 -25.94 -20.79 -45.45
N ALA A 918 -25.41 -19.60 -45.19
CA ALA A 918 -24.57 -19.37 -44.02
C ALA A 918 -25.30 -19.83 -42.74
N LEU A 919 -24.53 -20.42 -41.82
CA LEU A 919 -25.04 -21.01 -40.59
C LEU A 919 -25.39 -19.91 -39.58
N ALA A 920 -26.58 -19.35 -39.70
CA ALA A 920 -27.20 -18.58 -38.62
C ALA A 920 -27.40 -19.52 -37.43
N VAL A 921 -26.80 -19.17 -36.30
CA VAL A 921 -26.88 -19.87 -35.02
C VAL A 921 -27.32 -18.91 -33.93
N ASP A 922 -28.02 -19.42 -32.93
CA ASP A 922 -28.24 -18.69 -31.69
C ASP A 922 -27.03 -18.95 -30.79
N HIS A 923 -26.22 -17.92 -30.52
CA HIS A 923 -25.02 -18.02 -29.68
C HIS A 923 -25.41 -18.17 -28.21
N VAL A 924 -24.87 -19.18 -27.53
CA VAL A 924 -25.21 -19.54 -26.14
C VAL A 924 -24.10 -19.19 -25.14
N SER A 925 -22.87 -18.93 -25.61
CA SER A 925 -21.67 -19.00 -24.77
C SER A 925 -20.92 -17.70 -24.49
N ALA A 926 -21.49 -16.54 -24.79
CA ALA A 926 -20.88 -15.25 -24.38
C ALA A 926 -20.84 -15.16 -22.85
N VAL A 927 -19.64 -14.98 -22.29
CA VAL A 927 -19.46 -14.70 -20.86
C VAL A 927 -19.72 -13.21 -20.67
N ALA A 928 -20.78 -12.90 -19.94
CA ALA A 928 -21.29 -11.55 -19.74
C ALA A 928 -21.23 -11.16 -18.26
N GLN A 929 -20.77 -9.94 -17.96
CA GLN A 929 -20.74 -9.46 -16.57
C GLN A 929 -22.17 -9.35 -16.00
N PRO A 930 -22.35 -9.60 -14.69
CA PRO A 930 -23.57 -9.23 -13.99
C PRO A 930 -23.94 -7.77 -14.22
N ARG A 931 -25.23 -7.44 -14.33
CA ARG A 931 -25.68 -6.05 -14.47
C ARG A 931 -26.36 -5.59 -13.19
N ILE A 932 -25.86 -4.51 -12.59
CA ILE A 932 -26.49 -3.87 -11.43
C ILE A 932 -27.31 -2.68 -11.94
N GLU A 933 -28.60 -2.67 -11.60
CA GLU A 933 -29.53 -1.58 -11.88
C GLU A 933 -30.12 -1.07 -10.55
N LEU A 934 -29.87 0.20 -10.23
CA LEU A 934 -30.40 0.86 -9.03
C LEU A 934 -31.73 1.56 -9.34
N GLY A 935 -32.54 1.81 -8.30
CA GLY A 935 -33.74 2.63 -8.41
C GLY A 935 -33.44 4.07 -8.83
N GLU A 936 -34.33 4.65 -9.64
CA GLU A 936 -34.24 6.05 -10.06
C GLU A 936 -34.46 7.03 -8.89
N GLY A 937 -33.89 8.23 -8.98
CA GLY A 937 -34.16 9.32 -8.05
C GLY A 937 -33.40 9.28 -6.71
N LEU A 938 -32.35 8.45 -6.58
CA LEU A 938 -31.48 8.48 -5.41
C LEU A 938 -30.80 9.86 -5.27
N ALA A 939 -30.90 10.46 -4.08
CA ALA A 939 -30.25 11.73 -3.79
C ALA A 939 -28.73 11.56 -3.60
N LEU A 940 -27.95 12.36 -4.33
CA LEU A 940 -26.49 12.41 -4.24
C LEU A 940 -25.98 13.19 -3.02
N ASP A 941 -26.88 13.84 -2.28
CA ASP A 941 -26.58 14.46 -0.99
C ASP A 941 -27.78 14.34 -0.03
N THR A 942 -27.52 14.39 1.27
CA THR A 942 -28.56 14.23 2.31
C THR A 942 -28.18 14.86 3.64
N VAL A 943 -29.20 15.10 4.47
CA VAL A 943 -29.05 15.40 5.92
C VAL A 943 -29.29 14.16 6.80
N GLY A 944 -29.73 13.05 6.21
CA GLY A 944 -29.98 11.78 6.91
C GLY A 944 -28.70 11.09 7.38
N THR A 945 -28.82 10.30 8.44
CA THR A 945 -27.74 9.42 8.95
C THR A 945 -27.62 8.11 8.17
N SER A 946 -28.62 7.76 7.37
CA SER A 946 -28.65 6.62 6.46
C SER A 946 -29.41 6.97 5.18
N ILE A 947 -29.24 6.14 4.15
CA ILE A 947 -30.09 6.10 2.96
C ILE A 947 -30.52 4.65 2.68
N VAL A 948 -31.49 4.45 1.80
CA VAL A 948 -31.88 3.13 1.33
C VAL A 948 -31.46 2.97 -0.14
N LEU A 949 -30.65 1.95 -0.43
CA LEU A 949 -30.33 1.51 -1.78
C LEU A 949 -31.23 0.31 -2.15
N GLU A 950 -32.08 0.51 -3.14
CA GLU A 950 -32.93 -0.53 -3.73
C GLU A 950 -32.53 -0.75 -5.20
N GLY A 951 -32.55 -2.00 -5.67
CA GLY A 951 -32.15 -2.33 -7.02
C GLY A 951 -32.29 -3.80 -7.38
N ARG A 952 -31.81 -4.15 -8.57
CA ARG A 952 -31.71 -5.53 -9.06
C ARG A 952 -30.33 -5.81 -9.67
N ALA A 953 -29.82 -7.00 -9.38
CA ALA A 953 -28.70 -7.60 -10.10
C ALA A 953 -29.25 -8.61 -11.11
N LEU A 954 -28.75 -8.57 -12.34
CA LEU A 954 -29.05 -9.53 -13.40
C LEU A 954 -27.81 -10.38 -13.68
N PHE A 955 -28.01 -11.68 -13.87
CA PHE A 955 -26.95 -12.69 -14.01
C PHE A 955 -27.11 -13.46 -15.34
N PRO A 956 -26.79 -12.84 -16.49
CA PRO A 956 -26.94 -13.48 -17.80
C PRO A 956 -26.03 -14.71 -17.94
N ASN A 957 -26.55 -15.76 -18.57
CA ASN A 957 -25.83 -16.98 -18.95
C ASN A 957 -25.13 -17.72 -17.77
N ILE A 958 -25.66 -17.60 -16.56
CA ILE A 958 -25.14 -18.29 -15.37
C ILE A 958 -25.52 -19.78 -15.34
N ASP A 959 -24.64 -20.64 -14.82
CA ASP A 959 -24.85 -22.10 -14.85
C ASP A 959 -25.88 -22.58 -13.80
N ARG A 960 -26.60 -23.66 -14.14
CA ARG A 960 -27.66 -24.24 -13.29
C ARG A 960 -27.09 -24.98 -12.08
N GLY A 961 -26.77 -24.21 -11.05
CA GLY A 961 -26.20 -24.68 -9.79
C GLY A 961 -25.54 -23.54 -9.00
N ASP A 962 -25.16 -22.46 -9.70
CA ASP A 962 -24.61 -21.28 -9.06
C ASP A 962 -25.59 -20.62 -8.08
N SER A 963 -25.02 -20.12 -6.99
CA SER A 963 -25.71 -19.30 -5.99
C SER A 963 -25.02 -17.94 -5.96
N PRO A 964 -25.40 -17.00 -6.85
CA PRO A 964 -24.82 -15.66 -6.87
C PRO A 964 -25.20 -14.85 -5.63
N ASP A 965 -24.40 -13.81 -5.38
CA ASP A 965 -24.57 -12.89 -4.27
C ASP A 965 -24.53 -11.41 -4.69
N VAL A 966 -25.15 -10.58 -3.85
CA VAL A 966 -25.14 -9.13 -3.93
C VAL A 966 -24.73 -8.58 -2.57
N TYR A 967 -23.78 -7.66 -2.57
CA TYR A 967 -23.34 -6.99 -1.35
C TYR A 967 -23.07 -5.50 -1.58
N VAL A 968 -23.18 -4.71 -0.51
CA VAL A 968 -23.00 -3.26 -0.55
C VAL A 968 -21.94 -2.85 0.46
N PHE A 969 -20.97 -2.06 0.01
CA PHE A 969 -20.01 -1.36 0.85
C PHE A 969 -20.37 0.12 1.00
N ARG A 970 -20.05 0.69 2.16
CA ARG A 970 -19.86 2.13 2.39
C ARG A 970 -18.39 2.33 2.75
N ASP A 971 -17.66 3.02 1.87
CA ASP A 971 -16.21 3.15 1.82
C ASP A 971 -15.50 1.78 1.80
N GLN A 972 -15.10 1.27 2.97
CA GLN A 972 -14.45 -0.04 3.15
C GLN A 972 -15.25 -0.99 4.05
N ASP A 973 -16.46 -0.59 4.47
CA ASP A 973 -17.29 -1.34 5.41
C ASP A 973 -18.46 -1.97 4.66
N LYS A 974 -18.59 -3.30 4.67
CA LYS A 974 -19.73 -3.99 4.06
C LYS A 974 -20.94 -3.84 5.01
N VAL A 975 -22.06 -3.41 4.45
CA VAL A 975 -23.28 -3.05 5.20
C VAL A 975 -24.50 -3.89 4.80
N PHE A 976 -24.38 -4.64 3.69
CA PHE A 976 -25.40 -5.56 3.20
C PHE A 976 -24.73 -6.73 2.48
N PHE A 977 -25.30 -7.93 2.65
CA PHE A 977 -24.99 -9.14 1.90
C PHE A 977 -26.26 -9.99 1.81
N ASP A 978 -26.56 -10.52 0.63
CA ASP A 978 -27.57 -11.55 0.39
C ASP A 978 -27.04 -12.52 -0.68
N ARG A 979 -27.48 -13.79 -0.62
CA ARG A 979 -27.07 -14.87 -1.52
C ARG A 979 -28.23 -15.82 -1.80
N GLN A 980 -28.60 -15.93 -3.07
CA GLN A 980 -29.78 -16.69 -3.50
C GLN A 980 -29.39 -17.77 -4.51
N ALA A 981 -30.03 -18.94 -4.42
CA ALA A 981 -29.89 -19.99 -5.43
C ALA A 981 -30.87 -19.70 -6.57
N ILE A 982 -30.40 -19.72 -7.82
CA ILE A 982 -31.22 -19.36 -8.98
C ILE A 982 -32.07 -20.57 -9.42
N GLU A 983 -33.29 -20.65 -8.88
CA GLU A 983 -34.36 -21.53 -9.37
C GLU A 983 -35.00 -20.95 -10.65
N GLY A 984 -34.21 -20.79 -11.72
CA GLY A 984 -34.68 -20.36 -13.04
C GLY A 984 -35.10 -18.87 -13.14
N ARG A 985 -34.46 -17.99 -12.36
CA ARG A 985 -34.63 -16.53 -12.44
C ARG A 985 -33.28 -15.81 -12.44
N ASP A 986 -32.87 -15.33 -13.59
CA ASP A 986 -31.58 -14.64 -13.82
C ASP A 986 -31.50 -13.23 -13.18
N VAL A 987 -32.33 -12.93 -12.18
CA VAL A 987 -32.52 -11.61 -11.57
C VAL A 987 -32.74 -11.74 -10.06
N MET A 988 -31.94 -11.01 -9.29
CA MET A 988 -31.99 -10.92 -7.84
C MET A 988 -32.26 -9.48 -7.41
N THR A 989 -33.31 -9.24 -6.63
CA THR A 989 -33.65 -7.91 -6.09
C THR A 989 -33.06 -7.72 -4.70
N PHE A 990 -32.52 -6.54 -4.40
CA PHE A 990 -31.92 -6.23 -3.10
C PHE A 990 -32.42 -4.89 -2.53
N ARG A 991 -32.30 -4.76 -1.20
CA ARG A 991 -32.69 -3.58 -0.42
C ARG A 991 -31.76 -3.43 0.79
N ALA A 992 -30.86 -2.46 0.73
CA ALA A 992 -29.88 -2.18 1.78
C ALA A 992 -30.18 -0.83 2.44
N GLU A 993 -30.24 -0.78 3.77
CA GLU A 993 -30.09 0.49 4.48
C GLU A 993 -28.60 0.73 4.74
N VAL A 994 -28.10 1.89 4.31
CA VAL A 994 -26.68 2.23 4.29
C VAL A 994 -26.43 3.40 5.24
N PRO A 995 -25.74 3.20 6.38
CA PRO A 995 -25.37 4.27 7.30
C PRO A 995 -24.22 5.12 6.74
N LEU A 996 -24.38 6.43 6.78
CA LEU A 996 -23.45 7.41 6.19
C LEU A 996 -22.61 8.15 7.24
N ALA A 997 -21.30 8.20 7.03
CA ALA A 997 -20.40 9.14 7.67
C ALA A 997 -20.70 10.58 7.20
N ARG A 998 -20.24 11.60 7.94
CA ARG A 998 -20.38 13.01 7.54
C ARG A 998 -19.32 13.35 6.49
N GLY A 999 -19.69 14.14 5.49
CA GLY A 999 -18.88 14.40 4.30
C GLY A 999 -19.24 13.46 3.15
N LEU A 1000 -18.30 13.22 2.25
CA LEU A 1000 -18.48 12.31 1.13
C LEU A 1000 -18.39 10.84 1.57
N ASN A 1001 -19.23 9.99 1.00
CA ASN A 1001 -19.22 8.53 1.20
C ASN A 1001 -19.15 7.87 -0.19
N GLU A 1002 -18.28 6.89 -0.39
CA GLU A 1002 -18.35 6.02 -1.59
C GLU A 1002 -19.23 4.81 -1.27
N LEU A 1003 -20.29 4.60 -2.06
CA LEU A 1003 -21.13 3.41 -1.94
C LEU A 1003 -20.86 2.50 -3.13
N VAL A 1004 -20.54 1.25 -2.86
CA VAL A 1004 -20.20 0.27 -3.90
C VAL A 1004 -21.09 -0.96 -3.76
N VAL A 1005 -22.02 -1.11 -4.70
CA VAL A 1005 -22.80 -2.34 -4.85
C VAL A 1005 -21.99 -3.30 -5.71
N TYR A 1006 -21.89 -4.56 -5.30
CA TYR A 1006 -21.31 -5.66 -6.08
C TYR A 1006 -22.37 -6.71 -6.39
N ALA A 1007 -22.21 -7.38 -7.53
CA ALA A 1007 -22.96 -8.56 -7.91
C ALA A 1007 -21.98 -9.60 -8.48
N ARG A 1008 -22.00 -10.83 -7.96
CA ARG A 1008 -21.03 -11.89 -8.29
C ARG A 1008 -21.73 -13.18 -8.71
N ALA A 1009 -21.23 -13.80 -9.77
CA ALA A 1009 -21.57 -15.13 -10.26
C ALA A 1009 -20.33 -16.04 -10.14
N GLY A 1010 -20.52 -17.28 -9.67
CA GLY A 1010 -19.41 -18.18 -9.38
C GLY A 1010 -18.35 -17.59 -8.43
N ARG A 1011 -17.08 -17.83 -8.73
CA ARG A 1011 -15.93 -17.30 -7.95
C ARG A 1011 -15.44 -15.95 -8.47
N ASP A 1012 -15.18 -15.86 -9.77
CA ASP A 1012 -14.38 -14.78 -10.35
C ASP A 1012 -15.22 -13.72 -11.10
N LEU A 1013 -16.38 -14.10 -11.65
CA LEU A 1013 -17.19 -13.22 -12.50
C LEU A 1013 -18.01 -12.23 -11.66
N HIS A 1014 -17.67 -10.95 -11.72
CA HIS A 1014 -18.35 -9.92 -10.94
C HIS A 1014 -18.54 -8.62 -11.71
N ALA A 1015 -19.46 -7.81 -11.22
CA ALA A 1015 -19.61 -6.41 -11.56
C ALA A 1015 -19.72 -5.57 -10.28
N LYS A 1016 -19.42 -4.28 -10.42
CA LYS A 1016 -19.59 -3.27 -9.37
C LYS A 1016 -20.33 -2.04 -9.91
N HIS A 1017 -21.09 -1.37 -9.06
CA HIS A 1017 -21.70 -0.08 -9.32
C HIS A 1017 -21.27 0.88 -8.21
N ARG A 1018 -20.49 1.91 -8.57
CA ARG A 1018 -19.97 2.93 -7.65
C ARG A 1018 -20.83 4.19 -7.74
N LEU A 1019 -21.15 4.78 -6.59
CA LEU A 1019 -21.81 6.08 -6.49
C LEU A 1019 -21.26 6.86 -5.29
N LEU A 1020 -21.38 8.19 -5.33
CA LEU A 1020 -20.92 9.09 -4.29
C LEU A 1020 -22.11 9.81 -3.65
N VAL A 1021 -22.17 9.83 -2.31
CA VAL A 1021 -23.24 10.50 -1.55
C VAL A 1021 -22.65 11.40 -0.47
N TYR A 1022 -23.01 12.69 -0.52
CA TYR A 1022 -22.53 13.70 0.42
C TYR A 1022 -23.51 13.92 1.59
N ARG A 1023 -23.10 13.59 2.81
CA ARG A 1023 -23.86 13.88 4.03
C ARG A 1023 -23.39 15.20 4.65
N ARG A 1024 -24.33 16.14 4.79
CA ARG A 1024 -24.11 17.52 5.31
C ARG A 1024 -23.76 17.54 6.82
#